data_AF-A0A7U9SZT3-F1
#
_entry.id   AF-A0A7U9SZT3-F1
#
_cell.length_a   1.000
_cell.length_b   1.000
_cell.length_c   1.000
_cell.angle_alpha   90.00
_cell.angle_beta   90.00
_cell.angle_gamma   90.00
#
_symmetry.space_group_name_H-M   'P 1'
#
loop_
_entity.id
_entity.type
_entity.pdbx_description
1 polymer ?
#
loop_
_entity_poly.entity_id
_entity_poly.type
_entity_poly.pdbx_seq_one_letter_code
_entity_poly.pdbx_strand_id
1 'polypeptide(L)'
;MLQNIILNRDDTSSIGINPAKTIFWVGAGIGANVPCSLPLGNELTDAYLKAALGEELAERFILYWNNHVPQIRDCVQNGDWHAPAERDNYTLDDVRSGQAWERPRLEFIIGEMNKLDQEFQNIRFQKPENRKRYSRKYSINAIRHFAEAEPNYFHFWLADFARAGAMIVTANFDTCIEKALLGDVLPPVSSREGIRGIDTGAGFIYHFHGVATDRDIQKNLGATVNNISKRLPAEFTEKLKKCFLDGYDIVFVGYSGLDFFDVQPFFREMPEGTYPGKALYLHFCRDAAECDRAVGKSGQYGYLLEPFEQQRIIYGDAKDFFAALGKSSGVFCTRKASSIATTGGRAFLHTKEELASITVGMSDADKEIYHFLNVFRFASQLNINPVNFDSAWGERIHTVYLDWKNDTKDAEVVCQMFRTRAQINESIVEDIRYNNWGSGNPAYLAVVEDIAPLISQWIDTHGTQLTGYLSWRRKRAPEALLDSYIEKTCKILERGAFTARTPEEEDIERDTVHYLCGWQMKKLYAMWAIPIVRYVVYPRLRHLLKGIDRILEFPFTSLRYRTYYLSLCRQRDAIRAMLGDRGVDANGYYGDMQKEWNICMETPDFYDARRTIRARMLQFWILACKGKLRSIRKFRELKMIYLELEKMRAD
;
A
#
# COMPACT_ATOMS: atom_id res chain seq x y z
N MET A 1 22.37 -9.04 -20.85
CA MET A 1 21.83 -10.36 -21.30
C MET A 1 21.54 -11.20 -20.06
N LEU A 2 20.27 -11.61 -19.89
CA LEU A 2 19.81 -12.43 -18.76
C LEU A 2 20.34 -13.86 -18.86
N GLN A 3 20.89 -14.40 -17.77
CA GLN A 3 21.32 -15.79 -17.67
C GLN A 3 20.63 -16.47 -16.48
N ASN A 4 20.13 -17.68 -16.71
CA ASN A 4 19.60 -18.56 -15.67
C ASN A 4 20.71 -19.51 -15.22
N ILE A 5 20.83 -19.75 -13.92
CA ILE A 5 21.84 -20.64 -13.33
C ILE A 5 21.15 -21.55 -12.31
N ILE A 6 21.26 -22.87 -12.48
CA ILE A 6 20.80 -23.85 -11.50
C ILE A 6 22.01 -24.32 -10.68
N LEU A 7 22.03 -24.02 -9.38
CA LEU A 7 23.22 -24.17 -8.51
C LEU A 7 23.85 -25.55 -8.50
N ASN A 8 23.05 -26.61 -8.63
CA ASN A 8 23.50 -28.00 -8.57
C ASN A 8 23.85 -28.61 -9.94
N ARG A 9 23.70 -27.86 -11.04
CA ARG A 9 23.91 -28.35 -12.41
C ARG A 9 24.88 -27.47 -13.21
N ASP A 10 24.80 -26.17 -13.02
CA ASP A 10 25.48 -25.20 -13.87
C ASP A 10 26.78 -24.67 -13.25
N ASP A 11 27.64 -24.08 -14.07
CA ASP A 11 28.84 -23.41 -13.59
C ASP A 11 28.50 -22.14 -12.79
N THR A 12 28.90 -22.12 -11.52
CA THR A 12 28.66 -21.03 -10.58
C THR A 12 29.75 -19.95 -10.61
N SER A 13 30.77 -20.05 -11.47
CA SER A 13 31.88 -19.08 -11.53
C SER A 13 31.40 -17.64 -11.76
N SER A 14 30.33 -17.48 -12.54
CA SER A 14 29.73 -16.19 -12.88
C SER A 14 28.93 -15.52 -11.73
N ILE A 15 28.71 -16.22 -10.62
CA ILE A 15 28.02 -15.71 -9.42
C ILE A 15 28.94 -14.82 -8.56
N GLY A 16 30.26 -14.86 -8.79
CA GLY A 16 31.22 -14.22 -7.89
C GLY A 16 31.00 -12.73 -7.68
N ILE A 17 31.19 -12.25 -6.45
CA ILE A 17 30.97 -10.85 -6.04
C ILE A 17 32.20 -10.28 -5.33
N ASN A 18 32.33 -8.95 -5.33
CA ASN A 18 33.22 -8.23 -4.41
C ASN A 18 32.39 -7.65 -3.25
N PRO A 19 32.51 -8.15 -2.01
CA PRO A 19 31.69 -7.71 -0.89
C PRO A 19 31.69 -6.20 -0.68
N ALA A 20 32.86 -5.54 -0.75
CA ALA A 20 32.99 -4.09 -0.58
C ALA A 20 32.29 -3.27 -1.68
N LYS A 21 31.87 -3.91 -2.77
CA LYS A 21 31.06 -3.35 -3.85
C LYS A 21 29.79 -4.17 -4.08
N THR A 22 29.18 -4.68 -3.01
CA THR A 22 27.93 -5.46 -3.09
C THR A 22 26.87 -4.86 -2.18
N ILE A 23 25.64 -4.79 -2.69
CA ILE A 23 24.43 -4.50 -1.92
C ILE A 23 23.62 -5.80 -1.80
N PHE A 24 23.38 -6.26 -0.58
CA PHE A 24 22.41 -7.33 -0.32
C PHE A 24 21.04 -6.71 -0.05
N TRP A 25 20.05 -7.13 -0.83
CA TRP A 25 18.64 -6.79 -0.64
C TRP A 25 17.91 -8.02 -0.08
N VAL A 26 17.50 -7.93 1.19
CA VAL A 26 17.10 -9.08 2.00
C VAL A 26 15.62 -9.02 2.35
N GLY A 27 14.88 -10.10 2.11
CA GLY A 27 13.47 -10.22 2.49
C GLY A 27 13.18 -11.32 3.52
N ALA A 28 11.89 -11.47 3.85
CA ALA A 28 11.41 -12.31 4.94
C ALA A 28 11.75 -13.81 4.78
N GLY A 29 12.03 -14.27 3.56
CA GLY A 29 12.44 -15.64 3.29
C GLY A 29 13.73 -16.04 4.00
N ILE A 30 14.60 -15.08 4.35
CA ILE A 30 15.79 -15.36 5.18
C ILE A 30 15.40 -15.68 6.63
N GLY A 31 14.37 -15.05 7.18
CA GLY A 31 13.89 -15.23 8.56
C GLY A 31 13.10 -16.52 8.80
N ALA A 32 12.59 -17.16 7.75
CA ALA A 32 11.72 -18.34 7.85
C ALA A 32 12.43 -19.58 8.45
N ASN A 33 13.75 -19.66 8.34
CA ASN A 33 14.51 -20.83 8.80
C ASN A 33 14.84 -20.77 10.30
N VAL A 34 14.94 -21.95 10.92
CA VAL A 34 15.33 -22.11 12.32
C VAL A 34 16.73 -21.53 12.60
N PRO A 35 16.97 -20.93 13.79
CA PRO A 35 16.04 -20.75 14.89
C PRO A 35 15.22 -19.45 14.80
N CYS A 36 15.42 -18.62 13.77
CA CYS A 36 14.67 -17.37 13.60
C CYS A 36 13.16 -17.66 13.52
N SER A 37 12.76 -18.54 12.60
CA SER A 37 11.39 -19.07 12.47
C SER A 37 10.31 -17.98 12.47
N LEU A 38 10.62 -16.84 11.86
CA LEU A 38 9.66 -15.77 11.64
C LEU A 38 8.75 -16.09 10.46
N PRO A 39 7.51 -15.56 10.45
CA PRO A 39 6.53 -15.90 9.43
C PRO A 39 6.88 -15.30 8.08
N LEU A 40 6.39 -15.94 7.01
CA LEU A 40 6.28 -15.28 5.71
C LEU A 40 5.14 -14.24 5.73
N GLY A 41 5.13 -13.34 4.74
CA GLY A 41 4.17 -12.23 4.67
C GLY A 41 2.71 -12.66 4.85
N ASN A 42 2.26 -13.71 4.16
CA ASN A 42 0.88 -14.19 4.26
C ASN A 42 0.57 -14.84 5.62
N GLU A 43 1.52 -15.54 6.23
CA GLU A 43 1.32 -16.14 7.56
C GLU A 43 1.15 -15.05 8.63
N LEU A 44 1.89 -13.95 8.50
CA LEU A 44 1.74 -12.78 9.37
C LEU A 44 0.41 -12.06 9.10
N THR A 45 0.02 -11.90 7.84
CA THR A 45 -1.29 -11.32 7.47
C THR A 45 -2.43 -12.14 8.06
N ASP A 46 -2.35 -13.47 8.00
CA ASP A 46 -3.37 -14.37 8.55
C ASP A 46 -3.47 -14.24 10.07
N ALA A 47 -2.33 -14.12 10.78
CA ALA A 47 -2.34 -13.89 12.22
C ALA A 47 -3.04 -12.58 12.60
N TYR A 48 -2.78 -11.49 11.86
CA TYR A 48 -3.44 -10.20 12.08
C TYR A 48 -4.91 -10.21 11.69
N LEU A 49 -5.28 -10.83 10.56
CA LEU A 49 -6.67 -10.98 10.14
C LEU A 49 -7.49 -11.77 11.17
N LYS A 50 -6.97 -12.89 11.66
CA LYS A 50 -7.63 -13.71 12.69
C LYS A 50 -7.78 -12.96 14.00
N ALA A 51 -6.78 -12.18 14.39
CA ALA A 51 -6.88 -11.32 15.57
C ALA A 51 -7.95 -10.22 15.40
N ALA A 52 -8.01 -9.60 14.21
CA ALA A 52 -8.94 -8.53 13.90
C ALA A 52 -10.38 -9.01 13.78
N LEU A 53 -10.61 -10.15 13.12
CA LEU A 53 -11.92 -10.60 12.64
C LEU A 53 -12.45 -11.85 13.35
N GLY A 54 -11.59 -12.59 14.05
CA GLY A 54 -11.88 -13.96 14.49
C GLY A 54 -11.67 -14.97 13.36
N GLU A 55 -11.62 -16.26 13.69
CA GLU A 55 -11.27 -17.33 12.74
C GLU A 55 -12.24 -17.40 11.55
N GLU A 56 -13.55 -17.55 11.81
CA GLU A 56 -14.54 -17.74 10.76
C GLU A 56 -14.63 -16.54 9.80
N LEU A 57 -14.64 -15.33 10.34
CA LEU A 57 -14.76 -14.12 9.53
C LEU A 57 -13.47 -13.83 8.76
N ALA A 58 -12.30 -14.16 9.31
CA ALA A 58 -11.03 -14.08 8.59
C ALA A 58 -11.00 -15.05 7.40
N GLU A 59 -11.43 -16.31 7.58
CA GLU A 59 -11.53 -17.28 6.48
C GLU A 59 -12.48 -16.78 5.38
N ARG A 60 -13.65 -16.24 5.74
CA ARG A 60 -14.60 -15.65 4.78
C ARG A 60 -14.04 -14.43 4.06
N PHE A 61 -13.30 -13.58 4.76
CA PHE A 61 -12.64 -12.42 4.16
C PHE A 61 -11.56 -12.84 3.15
N ILE A 62 -10.76 -13.84 3.48
CA ILE A 62 -9.74 -14.42 2.60
C ILE A 62 -10.40 -15.08 1.37
N LEU A 63 -11.50 -15.81 1.58
CA LEU A 63 -12.27 -16.42 0.51
C LEU A 63 -12.78 -15.37 -0.48
N TYR A 64 -13.42 -14.32 0.03
CA TYR A 64 -13.89 -13.19 -0.78
C TYR A 64 -12.72 -12.57 -1.56
N TRP A 65 -11.58 -12.36 -0.89
CA TRP A 65 -10.39 -11.82 -1.54
C TRP A 65 -9.97 -12.66 -2.75
N ASN A 66 -9.78 -13.96 -2.56
CA ASN A 66 -9.30 -14.86 -3.62
C ASN A 66 -10.29 -14.99 -4.79
N ASN A 67 -11.60 -14.96 -4.50
CA ASN A 67 -12.62 -15.11 -5.53
C ASN A 67 -12.81 -13.84 -6.37
N HIS A 68 -12.60 -12.65 -5.82
CA HIS A 68 -12.95 -11.41 -6.52
C HIS A 68 -11.76 -10.53 -6.90
N VAL A 69 -10.80 -10.34 -5.99
CA VAL A 69 -9.75 -9.33 -6.16
C VAL A 69 -8.79 -9.64 -7.30
N PRO A 70 -8.26 -10.88 -7.47
CA PRO A 70 -7.35 -11.20 -8.55
C PRO A 70 -7.98 -11.00 -9.94
N GLN A 71 -9.26 -11.35 -10.09
CA GLN A 71 -9.99 -11.20 -11.36
C GLN A 71 -10.03 -9.74 -11.81
N ILE A 72 -10.23 -8.82 -10.88
CA ILE A 72 -10.20 -7.39 -11.14
C ILE A 72 -8.78 -6.90 -11.33
N ARG A 73 -7.86 -7.20 -10.40
CA ARG A 73 -6.46 -6.73 -10.45
C ARG A 73 -5.82 -7.00 -11.80
N ASP A 74 -6.04 -8.20 -12.34
CA ASP A 74 -5.39 -8.67 -13.55
C ASP A 74 -6.06 -8.14 -14.84
N CYS A 75 -7.08 -7.28 -14.74
CA CYS A 75 -7.76 -6.68 -15.90
C CYS A 75 -6.94 -5.60 -16.65
N VAL A 76 -5.83 -5.12 -16.08
CA VAL A 76 -4.91 -4.20 -16.78
C VAL A 76 -3.50 -4.75 -16.79
N GLN A 77 -3.00 -5.04 -17.98
CA GLN A 77 -1.69 -5.66 -18.19
C GLN A 77 -0.95 -4.91 -19.28
N ASN A 78 0.29 -4.49 -18.98
CA ASN A 78 1.14 -3.72 -19.90
C ASN A 78 0.44 -2.49 -20.51
N GLY A 79 -0.45 -1.85 -19.76
CA GLY A 79 -1.23 -0.69 -20.20
C GLY A 79 -2.51 -1.02 -20.97
N ASP A 80 -2.81 -2.29 -21.23
CA ASP A 80 -4.00 -2.73 -21.96
C ASP A 80 -5.10 -3.21 -21.03
N TRP A 81 -6.36 -2.89 -21.37
CA TRP A 81 -7.54 -3.44 -20.71
C TRP A 81 -7.90 -4.81 -21.25
N HIS A 82 -8.24 -5.72 -20.35
CA HIS A 82 -8.71 -7.08 -20.60
C HIS A 82 -10.02 -7.32 -19.86
N ALA A 83 -10.88 -8.15 -20.45
CA ALA A 83 -12.07 -8.61 -19.74
C ALA A 83 -11.67 -9.42 -18.48
N PRO A 84 -12.45 -9.38 -17.39
CA PRO A 84 -12.24 -10.27 -16.26
C PRO A 84 -12.21 -11.73 -16.75
N ALA A 85 -11.19 -12.48 -16.34
CA ALA A 85 -11.09 -13.89 -16.68
C ALA A 85 -12.08 -14.70 -15.83
N GLU A 86 -12.81 -15.62 -16.45
CA GLU A 86 -13.55 -16.64 -15.70
C GLU A 86 -12.55 -17.50 -14.93
N ARG A 87 -12.77 -17.68 -13.63
CA ARG A 87 -11.98 -18.55 -12.75
C ARG A 87 -12.92 -19.41 -11.93
N ASP A 88 -12.46 -20.62 -11.60
CA ASP A 88 -13.13 -21.46 -10.61
C ASP A 88 -13.13 -20.73 -9.26
N ASN A 89 -14.27 -20.77 -8.57
CA ASN A 89 -14.39 -20.18 -7.25
C ASN A 89 -13.72 -21.10 -6.23
N TYR A 90 -12.85 -20.53 -5.42
CA TYR A 90 -12.36 -21.17 -4.21
C TYR A 90 -13.51 -21.38 -3.21
N THR A 91 -13.29 -22.35 -2.33
CA THR A 91 -14.13 -22.70 -1.18
C THR A 91 -13.40 -22.42 0.14
N LEU A 92 -14.09 -22.55 1.28
CA LEU A 92 -13.45 -22.45 2.59
C LEU A 92 -12.40 -23.56 2.81
N ASP A 93 -12.60 -24.74 2.24
CA ASP A 93 -11.62 -25.83 2.35
C ASP A 93 -10.34 -25.51 1.56
N ASP A 94 -10.44 -24.74 0.49
CA ASP A 94 -9.28 -24.24 -0.26
C ASP A 94 -8.50 -23.19 0.54
N VAL A 95 -9.21 -22.35 1.33
CA VAL A 95 -8.57 -21.43 2.28
C VAL A 95 -7.82 -22.20 3.36
N ARG A 96 -8.47 -23.21 3.95
CA ARG A 96 -7.90 -24.02 5.04
C ARG A 96 -6.73 -24.90 4.60
N SER A 97 -6.77 -25.40 3.37
CA SER A 97 -5.69 -26.20 2.78
C SER A 97 -4.55 -25.35 2.19
N GLY A 98 -4.71 -24.02 2.14
CA GLY A 98 -3.72 -23.09 1.60
C GLY A 98 -3.69 -23.00 0.07
N GLN A 99 -4.66 -23.61 -0.63
CA GLN A 99 -4.81 -23.46 -2.08
C GLN A 99 -5.24 -22.04 -2.47
N ALA A 100 -6.17 -21.44 -1.70
CA ALA A 100 -6.51 -20.03 -1.82
C ALA A 100 -5.42 -19.20 -1.14
N TRP A 101 -4.34 -18.91 -1.87
CA TRP A 101 -3.10 -18.38 -1.28
C TRP A 101 -3.04 -16.85 -1.19
N GLU A 102 -3.84 -16.11 -1.98
CA GLU A 102 -3.70 -14.65 -2.06
C GLU A 102 -4.24 -13.95 -0.81
N ARG A 103 -3.61 -12.85 -0.40
CA ARG A 103 -3.98 -12.04 0.76
C ARG A 103 -3.93 -10.54 0.45
N PRO A 104 -4.69 -9.71 1.19
CA PRO A 104 -4.41 -8.29 1.27
C PRO A 104 -3.00 -8.03 1.75
N ARG A 105 -2.48 -6.85 1.43
CA ARG A 105 -1.22 -6.36 1.99
C ARG A 105 -1.28 -6.38 3.52
N LEU A 106 -0.23 -6.91 4.14
CA LEU A 106 -0.09 -6.92 5.58
C LEU A 106 -0.26 -5.51 6.16
N GLU A 107 0.31 -4.53 5.47
CA GLU A 107 0.43 -3.15 5.92
C GLU A 107 -0.88 -2.40 5.84
N PHE A 108 -1.78 -2.84 4.94
CA PHE A 108 -3.17 -2.42 4.96
C PHE A 108 -3.87 -2.93 6.21
N ILE A 109 -3.77 -4.23 6.51
CA ILE A 109 -4.43 -4.82 7.68
C ILE A 109 -3.93 -4.19 8.97
N ILE A 110 -2.61 -4.15 9.17
CA ILE A 110 -1.99 -3.55 10.36
C ILE A 110 -2.30 -2.05 10.44
N GLY A 111 -2.24 -1.33 9.32
CA GLY A 111 -2.50 0.10 9.27
C GLY A 111 -3.93 0.46 9.67
N GLU A 112 -4.93 -0.25 9.15
CA GLU A 112 -6.33 -0.01 9.49
C GLU A 112 -6.67 -0.45 10.92
N MET A 113 -6.11 -1.56 11.41
CA MET A 113 -6.24 -1.93 12.82
C MET A 113 -5.64 -0.85 13.73
N ASN A 114 -4.42 -0.40 13.46
CA ASN A 114 -3.74 0.59 14.30
C ASN A 114 -4.44 1.96 14.27
N LYS A 115 -5.00 2.39 13.13
CA LYS A 115 -5.84 3.61 13.06
C LYS A 115 -7.02 3.50 14.04
N LEU A 116 -7.70 2.37 14.01
CA LEU A 116 -8.86 2.11 14.84
C LEU A 116 -8.48 1.97 16.33
N ASP A 117 -7.38 1.30 16.64
CA ASP A 117 -6.83 1.20 18.00
C ASP A 117 -6.48 2.58 18.56
N GLN A 118 -5.80 3.43 17.78
CA GLN A 118 -5.47 4.80 18.17
C GLN A 118 -6.71 5.67 18.35
N GLU A 119 -7.71 5.53 17.48
CA GLU A 119 -8.97 6.27 17.59
C GLU A 119 -9.65 5.97 18.92
N PHE A 120 -9.93 4.69 19.21
CA PHE A 120 -10.61 4.30 20.46
C PHE A 120 -9.80 4.54 21.73
N GLN A 121 -8.46 4.50 21.67
CA GLN A 121 -7.61 4.85 22.81
C GLN A 121 -7.66 6.35 23.17
N ASN A 122 -7.92 7.21 22.19
CA ASN A 122 -7.97 8.66 22.40
C ASN A 122 -9.38 9.15 22.82
N ILE A 123 -10.40 8.31 22.71
CA ILE A 123 -11.78 8.62 23.05
C ILE A 123 -12.04 8.36 24.52
N ARG A 124 -12.68 9.32 25.20
CA ARG A 124 -12.99 9.23 26.63
C ARG A 124 -14.44 8.81 26.84
N PHE A 125 -14.70 7.51 26.81
CA PHE A 125 -16.00 6.96 27.20
C PHE A 125 -16.24 7.20 28.71
N GLN A 126 -17.43 7.70 29.04
CA GLN A 126 -17.88 7.99 30.41
C GLN A 126 -18.56 6.79 31.05
N LYS A 127 -19.33 6.00 30.26
CA LYS A 127 -20.00 4.80 30.78
C LYS A 127 -19.00 3.67 31.01
N PRO A 128 -18.99 3.03 32.20
CA PRO A 128 -18.07 1.93 32.50
C PRO A 128 -18.12 0.77 31.49
N GLU A 129 -19.32 0.41 31.04
CA GLU A 129 -19.56 -0.64 30.06
C GLU A 129 -18.93 -0.31 28.70
N ASN A 130 -19.06 0.93 28.23
CA ASN A 130 -18.47 1.39 26.98
C ASN A 130 -16.94 1.49 27.08
N ARG A 131 -16.42 1.98 28.21
CA ARG A 131 -14.97 1.97 28.48
C ARG A 131 -14.38 0.58 28.37
N LYS A 132 -15.08 -0.44 28.88
CA LYS A 132 -14.64 -1.83 28.78
C LYS A 132 -14.77 -2.36 27.34
N ARG A 133 -15.95 -2.18 26.73
CA ARG A 133 -16.29 -2.70 25.39
C ARG A 133 -15.38 -2.17 24.28
N TYR A 134 -15.07 -0.87 24.30
CA TYR A 134 -14.28 -0.22 23.25
C TYR A 134 -12.80 -0.05 23.64
N SER A 135 -12.36 -0.63 24.75
CA SER A 135 -10.94 -0.64 25.11
C SER A 135 -10.14 -1.46 24.10
N ARG A 136 -9.03 -0.92 23.60
CA ARG A 136 -8.20 -1.58 22.58
C ARG A 136 -6.73 -1.55 22.91
N LYS A 137 -6.05 -2.69 22.91
CA LYS A 137 -4.58 -2.68 22.90
C LYS A 137 -4.09 -2.26 21.51
N TYR A 138 -2.88 -1.69 21.44
CA TYR A 138 -2.23 -1.39 20.17
C TYR A 138 -1.76 -2.67 19.49
N SER A 139 -2.50 -3.16 18.49
CA SER A 139 -2.18 -4.37 17.72
C SER A 139 -0.79 -4.32 17.05
N ILE A 140 -0.31 -3.12 16.70
CA ILE A 140 1.04 -2.90 16.16
C ILE A 140 2.15 -3.33 17.12
N ASN A 141 1.89 -3.40 18.43
CA ASN A 141 2.89 -3.81 19.42
C ASN A 141 3.33 -5.26 19.24
N ALA A 142 2.50 -6.12 18.64
CA ALA A 142 2.83 -7.54 18.46
C ALA A 142 4.06 -7.77 17.56
N ILE A 143 4.37 -6.82 16.65
CA ILE A 143 5.60 -6.84 15.84
C ILE A 143 6.86 -6.71 16.70
N ARG A 144 6.79 -6.11 17.90
CA ARG A 144 7.97 -5.95 18.77
C ARG A 144 8.60 -7.29 19.16
N HIS A 145 7.82 -8.37 19.19
CA HIS A 145 8.35 -9.70 19.45
C HIS A 145 9.32 -10.20 18.37
N PHE A 146 9.36 -9.59 17.19
CA PHE A 146 10.37 -9.92 16.17
C PHE A 146 11.78 -9.55 16.63
N ALA A 147 11.93 -8.61 17.57
CA ALA A 147 13.21 -8.32 18.22
C ALA A 147 13.73 -9.50 19.08
N GLU A 148 12.87 -10.44 19.45
CA GLU A 148 13.22 -11.65 20.21
C GLU A 148 13.72 -12.78 19.32
N ALA A 149 13.64 -12.63 17.99
CA ALA A 149 14.08 -13.65 17.06
C ALA A 149 15.59 -13.88 17.17
N GLU A 150 15.98 -15.15 17.04
CA GLU A 150 17.38 -15.58 17.09
C GLU A 150 17.96 -15.69 15.67
N PRO A 151 19.20 -15.23 15.44
CA PRO A 151 19.81 -15.33 14.12
C PRO A 151 19.95 -16.78 13.66
N ASN A 152 19.55 -17.04 12.42
CA ASN A 152 19.83 -18.31 11.73
C ASN A 152 21.11 -18.26 10.90
N TYR A 153 21.43 -19.40 10.29
CA TYR A 153 22.65 -19.58 9.48
C TYR A 153 22.85 -18.52 8.41
N PHE A 154 21.78 -18.05 7.77
CA PHE A 154 21.87 -17.06 6.69
C PHE A 154 22.09 -15.64 7.22
N HIS A 155 21.59 -15.32 8.42
CA HIS A 155 21.92 -14.05 9.07
C HIS A 155 23.41 -13.96 9.39
N PHE A 156 24.05 -15.06 9.80
CA PHE A 156 25.51 -15.07 10.00
C PHE A 156 26.28 -14.89 8.70
N TRP A 157 25.85 -15.48 7.59
CA TRP A 157 26.42 -15.18 6.28
C TRP A 157 26.32 -13.70 5.93
N LEU A 158 25.14 -13.09 6.09
CA LEU A 158 24.93 -11.66 5.83
C LEU A 158 25.79 -10.78 6.74
N ALA A 159 25.94 -11.15 8.01
CA ALA A 159 26.84 -10.49 8.95
C ALA A 159 28.31 -10.56 8.49
N ASP A 160 28.77 -11.71 8.00
CA ASP A 160 30.13 -11.86 7.51
C ASP A 160 30.37 -11.09 6.20
N PHE A 161 29.38 -11.01 5.31
CA PHE A 161 29.42 -10.12 4.15
C PHE A 161 29.44 -8.63 4.55
N ALA A 162 28.66 -8.23 5.55
CA ALA A 162 28.68 -6.87 6.07
C ALA A 162 30.06 -6.51 6.66
N ARG A 163 30.69 -7.41 7.43
CA ARG A 163 32.07 -7.24 7.91
C ARG A 163 33.08 -7.12 6.76
N ALA A 164 32.84 -7.79 5.65
CA ALA A 164 33.65 -7.68 4.44
C ALA A 164 33.36 -6.42 3.60
N GLY A 165 32.47 -5.53 4.07
CA GLY A 165 32.18 -4.24 3.46
C GLY A 165 30.89 -4.19 2.63
N ALA A 166 30.08 -5.25 2.62
CA ALA A 166 28.81 -5.24 1.90
C ALA A 166 27.78 -4.32 2.56
N MET A 167 27.00 -3.63 1.73
CA MET A 167 25.84 -2.86 2.19
C MET A 167 24.64 -3.80 2.35
N ILE A 168 23.92 -3.69 3.46
CA ILE A 168 22.74 -4.52 3.72
C ILE A 168 21.48 -3.65 3.76
N VAL A 169 20.52 -3.99 2.93
CA VAL A 169 19.19 -3.36 2.86
C VAL A 169 18.15 -4.46 3.08
N THR A 170 17.23 -4.30 4.03
CA THR A 170 16.26 -5.34 4.39
C THR A 170 14.84 -4.82 4.58
N ALA A 171 13.88 -5.64 4.16
CA ALA A 171 12.45 -5.46 4.43
C ALA A 171 12.04 -6.01 5.80
N ASN A 172 12.93 -6.74 6.48
CA ASN A 172 12.58 -7.47 7.69
C ASN A 172 12.47 -6.53 8.89
N PHE A 173 11.51 -6.79 9.79
CA PHE A 173 11.37 -6.03 11.02
C PHE A 173 12.33 -6.48 12.13
N ASP A 174 12.79 -7.74 12.09
CA ASP A 174 13.70 -8.28 13.09
C ASP A 174 15.09 -7.64 13.04
N THR A 175 15.93 -7.94 14.03
CA THR A 175 17.30 -7.43 14.12
C THR A 175 18.33 -8.57 14.09
N CYS A 176 18.04 -9.66 13.38
CA CYS A 176 18.87 -10.87 13.42
C CYS A 176 20.24 -10.68 12.74
N ILE A 177 20.34 -9.81 11.73
CA ILE A 177 21.63 -9.51 11.07
C ILE A 177 22.54 -8.76 12.07
N GLU A 178 21.98 -7.79 12.79
CA GLU A 178 22.68 -7.02 13.81
C GLU A 178 23.07 -7.88 15.00
N LYS A 179 22.18 -8.76 15.46
CA LYS A 179 22.50 -9.74 16.51
C LYS A 179 23.62 -10.68 16.09
N ALA A 180 23.65 -11.11 14.83
CA ALA A 180 24.76 -11.89 14.29
C ALA A 180 26.08 -11.10 14.22
N LEU A 181 26.01 -9.77 14.12
CA LEU A 181 27.17 -8.87 14.12
C LEU A 181 27.69 -8.57 15.53
N LEU A 182 26.80 -8.25 16.47
CA LEU A 182 27.09 -7.60 17.75
C LEU A 182 26.66 -8.39 19.00
N GLY A 183 25.83 -9.42 18.85
CA GLY A 183 25.10 -10.05 19.96
C GLY A 183 23.82 -9.28 20.34
N ASP A 184 23.27 -9.56 21.53
CA ASP A 184 21.94 -9.06 21.91
C ASP A 184 21.89 -7.58 22.29
N VAL A 185 23.04 -6.98 22.61
CA VAL A 185 23.11 -5.57 23.01
C VAL A 185 23.31 -4.73 21.75
N LEU A 186 22.20 -4.25 21.19
CA LEU A 186 22.19 -3.47 19.95
C LEU A 186 22.23 -1.95 20.20
N PRO A 187 22.93 -1.19 19.35
CA PRO A 187 22.82 0.26 19.30
C PRO A 187 21.38 0.72 19.04
N PRO A 188 21.01 1.95 19.44
CA PRO A 188 19.68 2.47 19.20
C PRO A 188 19.40 2.65 17.70
N VAL A 189 18.14 2.44 17.31
CA VAL A 189 17.67 2.71 15.95
C VAL A 189 17.88 4.18 15.62
N SER A 190 18.57 4.45 14.52
CA SER A 190 18.81 5.78 13.99
C SER A 190 18.31 5.89 12.55
N SER A 191 18.48 7.05 11.92
CA SER A 191 18.06 7.29 10.54
C SER A 191 19.25 7.75 9.71
N ARG A 192 19.42 7.18 8.52
CA ARG A 192 20.45 7.57 7.55
C ARG A 192 19.85 7.60 6.15
N GLU A 193 20.08 8.69 5.43
CA GLU A 193 19.46 8.95 4.12
C GLU A 193 17.91 8.78 4.13
N GLY A 194 17.28 9.13 5.25
CA GLY A 194 15.82 9.00 5.45
C GLY A 194 15.31 7.58 5.75
N ILE A 195 16.18 6.57 5.83
CA ILE A 195 15.81 5.19 6.17
C ILE A 195 16.23 4.86 7.61
N ARG A 196 15.35 4.15 8.34
CA ARG A 196 15.62 3.67 9.70
C ARG A 196 16.59 2.48 9.64
N GLY A 197 17.43 2.35 10.66
CA GLY A 197 18.40 1.26 10.72
C GLY A 197 19.30 1.32 11.94
N ILE A 198 20.27 0.41 11.98
CA ILE A 198 21.21 0.27 13.09
C ILE A 198 22.64 0.33 12.52
N ASP A 199 23.47 1.21 13.11
CA ASP A 199 24.90 1.24 12.82
C ASP A 199 25.60 0.17 13.66
N THR A 200 26.25 -0.78 12.99
CA THR A 200 26.90 -1.92 13.62
C THR A 200 28.41 -1.80 13.71
N GLY A 201 28.99 -0.67 13.29
CA GLY A 201 30.45 -0.52 13.13
C GLY A 201 31.04 -1.28 11.93
N ALA A 202 30.43 -2.40 11.52
CA ALA A 202 30.70 -3.04 10.23
C ALA A 202 29.98 -2.33 9.07
N GLY A 203 28.96 -1.53 9.38
CA GLY A 203 28.15 -0.80 8.43
C GLY A 203 26.78 -0.45 9.00
N PHE A 204 26.03 0.37 8.26
CA PHE A 204 24.64 0.69 8.59
C PHE A 204 23.72 -0.32 7.90
N ILE A 205 22.89 -1.02 8.68
CA ILE A 205 21.88 -1.95 8.17
C ILE A 205 20.58 -1.16 7.95
N TYR A 206 20.13 -1.05 6.70
CA TYR A 206 18.97 -0.25 6.32
C TYR A 206 17.69 -1.08 6.39
N HIS A 207 16.71 -0.67 7.21
CA HIS A 207 15.39 -1.30 7.33
C HIS A 207 14.32 -0.41 6.70
N PHE A 208 14.02 -0.64 5.43
CA PHE A 208 13.12 0.25 4.69
C PHE A 208 11.65 0.09 5.06
N HIS A 209 11.26 -0.99 5.75
CA HIS A 209 9.94 -1.16 6.35
C HIS A 209 9.90 -0.87 7.87
N GLY A 210 11.06 -0.60 8.49
CA GLY A 210 11.18 -0.29 9.91
C GLY A 210 11.78 -1.42 10.75
N VAL A 211 12.02 -1.13 12.04
CA VAL A 211 12.74 -2.02 12.96
C VAL A 211 11.86 -2.31 14.18
N ALA A 212 11.78 -3.57 14.60
CA ALA A 212 10.96 -4.02 15.73
C ALA A 212 11.38 -3.40 17.07
N THR A 213 12.66 -3.03 17.21
CA THR A 213 13.21 -2.37 18.40
C THR A 213 13.01 -0.85 18.41
N ASP A 214 12.40 -0.27 17.38
CA ASP A 214 12.13 1.16 17.32
C ASP A 214 11.12 1.58 18.41
N ARG A 215 11.48 2.57 19.22
CA ARG A 215 10.61 3.09 20.29
C ARG A 215 9.34 3.72 19.73
N ASP A 216 9.43 4.34 18.55
CA ASP A 216 8.33 5.00 17.86
C ASP A 216 7.66 4.11 16.79
N ILE A 217 7.78 2.77 16.90
CA ILE A 217 7.19 1.81 15.95
C ILE A 217 5.69 2.05 15.69
N GLN A 218 4.93 2.55 16.66
CA GLN A 218 3.52 2.87 16.49
C GLN A 218 3.26 4.03 15.51
N LYS A 219 4.19 4.98 15.42
CA LYS A 219 4.14 6.12 14.47
C LYS A 219 4.75 5.74 13.12
N ASN A 220 5.82 4.92 13.16
CA ASN A 220 6.62 4.63 11.98
C ASN A 220 6.04 3.46 11.16
N LEU A 221 5.51 2.45 11.86
CA LEU A 221 5.05 1.17 11.31
C LEU A 221 3.52 1.04 11.28
N GLY A 222 2.81 1.82 12.11
CA GLY A 222 1.34 1.81 12.18
C GLY A 222 0.63 2.77 11.22
N ALA A 223 1.36 3.64 10.51
CA ALA A 223 0.82 4.55 9.50
C ALA A 223 1.14 4.06 8.07
N THR A 224 1.28 2.74 7.90
CA THR A 224 2.09 2.10 6.86
C THR A 224 1.51 2.06 5.46
N VAL A 225 0.19 2.10 5.23
CA VAL A 225 -0.26 2.34 3.84
C VAL A 225 0.16 3.73 3.39
N ASN A 226 0.01 4.76 4.24
CA ASN A 226 0.51 6.10 3.92
C ASN A 226 2.05 6.17 3.96
N ASN A 227 2.76 5.40 4.79
CA ASN A 227 4.23 5.45 4.86
C ASN A 227 4.95 4.58 3.82
N ILE A 228 4.37 3.46 3.39
CA ILE A 228 4.90 2.55 2.36
C ILE A 228 4.41 2.98 0.99
N SER A 229 3.20 3.57 0.89
CA SER A 229 2.83 4.30 -0.32
C SER A 229 3.76 5.45 -0.63
N LYS A 230 4.63 5.86 0.29
CA LYS A 230 5.69 6.82 0.03
C LYS A 230 6.93 6.05 -0.44
N ARG A 231 7.28 6.28 -1.72
CA ARG A 231 8.51 5.81 -2.37
C ARG A 231 9.72 5.86 -1.43
N LEU A 232 10.73 5.05 -1.73
CA LEU A 232 12.04 5.15 -1.07
C LEU A 232 12.51 6.62 -1.00
N PRO A 233 13.06 7.11 0.13
CA PRO A 233 13.49 8.49 0.29
C PRO A 233 14.48 8.91 -0.80
N ALA A 234 14.35 10.16 -1.28
CA ALA A 234 15.17 10.68 -2.37
C ALA A 234 16.68 10.50 -2.11
N GLU A 235 17.15 10.88 -0.91
CA GLU A 235 18.55 10.72 -0.49
C GLU A 235 19.02 9.25 -0.59
N PHE A 236 18.17 8.31 -0.17
CA PHE A 236 18.48 6.88 -0.26
C PHE A 236 18.50 6.39 -1.70
N THR A 237 17.54 6.80 -2.51
CA THR A 237 17.50 6.43 -3.94
C THR A 237 18.70 6.98 -4.71
N GLU A 238 19.15 8.20 -4.42
CA GLU A 238 20.34 8.80 -5.04
C GLU A 238 21.62 8.10 -4.59
N LYS A 239 21.69 7.68 -3.32
CA LYS A 239 22.78 6.84 -2.83
C LYS A 239 22.85 5.50 -3.56
N LEU A 240 21.72 4.81 -3.70
CA LEU A 240 21.67 3.53 -4.42
C LEU A 240 22.06 3.70 -5.88
N LYS A 241 21.50 4.70 -6.59
CA LYS A 241 21.88 5.01 -7.99
C LYS A 241 23.37 5.29 -8.11
N LYS A 242 23.96 6.04 -7.17
CA LYS A 242 25.40 6.30 -7.15
C LYS A 242 26.19 5.00 -7.00
N CYS A 243 25.83 4.13 -6.06
CA CYS A 243 26.46 2.81 -5.91
C CYS A 243 26.36 2.00 -7.22
N PHE A 244 25.20 1.98 -7.87
CA PHE A 244 25.01 1.26 -9.13
C PHE A 244 25.90 1.83 -10.25
N LEU A 245 26.03 3.16 -10.37
CA LEU A 245 26.95 3.82 -11.30
C LEU A 245 28.42 3.49 -11.01
N ASP A 246 28.78 3.37 -9.73
CA ASP A 246 30.13 3.01 -9.27
C ASP A 246 30.46 1.50 -9.46
N GLY A 247 29.55 0.76 -10.10
CA GLY A 247 29.69 -0.65 -10.46
C GLY A 247 29.47 -1.61 -9.30
N TYR A 248 28.57 -1.28 -8.36
CA TYR A 248 28.18 -2.20 -7.31
C TYR A 248 27.30 -3.32 -7.86
N ASP A 249 27.57 -4.55 -7.40
CA ASP A 249 26.68 -5.68 -7.58
C ASP A 249 25.49 -5.56 -6.61
N ILE A 250 24.31 -6.06 -7.01
CA ILE A 250 23.14 -6.19 -6.14
C ILE A 250 22.70 -7.65 -6.06
N VAL A 251 22.41 -8.13 -4.86
CA VAL A 251 22.02 -9.50 -4.57
C VAL A 251 20.68 -9.52 -3.84
N PHE A 252 19.65 -10.04 -4.48
CA PHE A 252 18.33 -10.23 -3.89
C PHE A 252 18.20 -11.64 -3.31
N VAL A 253 17.91 -11.73 -2.01
CA VAL A 253 17.82 -13.02 -1.30
C VAL A 253 16.67 -13.02 -0.29
N GLY A 254 15.86 -14.09 -0.32
CA GLY A 254 14.66 -14.19 0.51
C GLY A 254 13.60 -13.12 0.22
N TYR A 255 13.71 -12.41 -0.90
CA TYR A 255 12.89 -11.25 -1.25
C TYR A 255 11.95 -11.56 -2.43
N SER A 256 10.65 -11.35 -2.25
CA SER A 256 9.62 -11.76 -3.25
C SER A 256 9.50 -10.81 -4.45
N GLY A 257 10.11 -9.61 -4.38
CA GLY A 257 9.97 -8.60 -5.43
C GLY A 257 8.55 -8.04 -5.57
N LEU A 258 7.76 -8.07 -4.50
CA LEU A 258 6.36 -7.65 -4.52
C LEU A 258 6.15 -6.23 -4.00
N ASP A 259 7.17 -5.48 -3.57
CA ASP A 259 6.97 -4.17 -2.96
C ASP A 259 6.66 -3.09 -4.02
N PHE A 260 5.36 -2.99 -4.35
CA PHE A 260 4.81 -2.22 -5.49
C PHE A 260 4.92 -0.70 -5.36
N PHE A 261 5.11 -0.18 -4.15
CA PHE A 261 4.98 1.25 -3.85
C PHE A 261 6.31 1.99 -3.73
N ASP A 262 7.33 1.29 -3.27
CA ASP A 262 8.61 1.83 -2.88
C ASP A 262 9.71 1.25 -3.78
N VAL A 263 9.88 -0.06 -3.78
CA VAL A 263 10.96 -0.73 -4.51
C VAL A 263 10.63 -0.83 -5.99
N GLN A 264 9.41 -1.25 -6.34
CA GLN A 264 9.03 -1.41 -7.75
C GLN A 264 9.07 -0.11 -8.55
N PRO A 265 8.53 1.02 -8.08
CA PRO A 265 8.61 2.27 -8.82
C PRO A 265 10.04 2.76 -8.95
N PHE A 266 10.88 2.56 -7.92
CA PHE A 266 12.29 2.93 -7.95
C PHE A 266 13.06 2.21 -9.06
N PHE A 267 12.95 0.88 -9.16
CA PHE A 267 13.67 0.12 -10.20
C PHE A 267 13.05 0.31 -11.60
N ARG A 268 11.71 0.43 -11.73
CA ARG A 268 11.06 0.65 -13.04
C ARG A 268 11.30 2.04 -13.63
N GLU A 269 11.64 3.02 -12.82
CA GLU A 269 12.02 4.36 -13.29
C GLU A 269 13.46 4.41 -13.83
N MET A 270 14.24 3.35 -13.64
CA MET A 270 15.60 3.26 -14.15
C MET A 270 15.62 2.78 -15.61
N PRO A 271 16.52 3.34 -16.44
CA PRO A 271 16.74 2.84 -17.79
C PRO A 271 17.37 1.44 -17.78
N GLU A 272 16.90 0.59 -18.69
CA GLU A 272 17.38 -0.78 -18.86
C GLU A 272 18.87 -0.81 -19.21
N GLY A 273 19.62 -1.78 -18.65
CA GLY A 273 21.01 -2.05 -19.01
C GLY A 273 21.98 -0.89 -18.83
N THR A 274 21.71 0.03 -17.90
CA THR A 274 22.51 1.25 -17.69
C THR A 274 23.61 1.07 -16.64
N TYR A 275 23.41 0.16 -15.68
CA TYR A 275 24.35 0.00 -14.58
C TYR A 275 25.33 -1.15 -14.82
N PRO A 276 26.65 -0.91 -14.70
CA PRO A 276 27.69 -1.88 -15.09
C PRO A 276 27.87 -3.05 -14.11
N GLY A 277 27.32 -2.93 -12.89
CA GLY A 277 27.32 -4.01 -11.91
C GLY A 277 26.40 -5.18 -12.30
N LYS A 278 26.50 -6.29 -11.55
CA LYS A 278 25.63 -7.46 -11.72
C LYS A 278 24.42 -7.38 -10.80
N ALA A 279 23.28 -7.80 -11.30
CA ALA A 279 22.11 -8.10 -10.49
C ALA A 279 21.91 -9.62 -10.39
N LEU A 280 21.94 -10.14 -9.17
CA LEU A 280 21.74 -11.54 -8.83
C LEU A 280 20.44 -11.69 -8.06
N TYR A 281 19.54 -12.56 -8.52
CA TYR A 281 18.30 -12.90 -7.81
C TYR A 281 18.27 -14.39 -7.47
N LEU A 282 18.19 -14.73 -6.18
CA LEU A 282 17.95 -16.11 -5.76
C LEU A 282 16.46 -16.43 -5.84
N HIS A 283 16.08 -17.26 -6.81
CA HIS A 283 14.81 -17.95 -6.84
C HIS A 283 14.93 -19.23 -6.01
N PHE A 284 14.33 -19.22 -4.82
CA PHE A 284 14.40 -20.36 -3.92
C PHE A 284 13.66 -21.58 -4.51
N CYS A 285 14.37 -22.70 -4.61
CA CYS A 285 13.82 -23.99 -4.99
C CYS A 285 14.29 -25.04 -3.98
N ARG A 286 13.38 -25.91 -3.54
CA ARG A 286 13.68 -26.99 -2.59
C ARG A 286 14.39 -28.16 -3.27
N ASP A 287 14.09 -28.38 -4.55
CA ASP A 287 14.62 -29.49 -5.32
C ASP A 287 14.79 -29.14 -6.80
N ALA A 288 15.43 -30.06 -7.53
CA ALA A 288 15.74 -29.88 -8.94
C ALA A 288 14.48 -29.82 -9.82
N ALA A 289 13.40 -30.50 -9.45
CA ALA A 289 12.15 -30.48 -10.21
C ALA A 289 11.43 -29.12 -10.06
N GLU A 290 11.55 -28.48 -8.89
CA GLU A 290 11.09 -27.11 -8.68
C GLU A 290 11.89 -26.11 -9.50
N CYS A 291 13.22 -26.26 -9.56
CA CYS A 291 14.06 -25.47 -10.48
C CYS A 291 13.55 -25.59 -11.93
N ASP A 292 13.34 -26.82 -12.42
CA ASP A 292 12.91 -27.06 -13.80
C ASP A 292 11.55 -26.41 -14.12
N ARG A 293 10.63 -26.34 -13.14
CA ARG A 293 9.33 -25.66 -13.30
C ARG A 293 9.41 -24.14 -13.24
N ALA A 294 10.41 -23.59 -12.56
CA ALA A 294 10.59 -22.17 -12.31
C ALA A 294 11.37 -21.45 -13.41
N VAL A 295 12.31 -22.15 -14.07
CA VAL A 295 13.14 -21.58 -15.13
C VAL A 295 12.27 -20.95 -16.23
N GLY A 296 12.57 -19.69 -16.56
CA GLY A 296 11.84 -18.92 -17.57
C GLY A 296 10.56 -18.23 -17.06
N LYS A 297 10.17 -18.45 -15.79
CA LYS A 297 9.05 -17.76 -15.14
C LYS A 297 9.56 -16.65 -14.20
N SER A 298 10.14 -15.60 -14.76
CA SER A 298 10.75 -14.48 -14.02
C SER A 298 9.86 -13.24 -13.86
N GLY A 299 8.64 -13.27 -14.40
CA GLY A 299 7.84 -12.07 -14.64
C GLY A 299 7.55 -11.21 -13.40
N GLN A 300 7.55 -11.79 -12.20
CA GLN A 300 7.22 -11.08 -10.96
C GLN A 300 8.35 -10.16 -10.48
N TYR A 301 9.62 -10.52 -10.69
CA TYR A 301 10.79 -9.82 -10.14
C TYR A 301 11.79 -9.36 -11.22
N GLY A 302 11.53 -9.63 -12.50
CA GLY A 302 12.40 -9.24 -13.61
C GLY A 302 12.76 -7.75 -13.64
N TYR A 303 11.81 -6.89 -13.24
CA TYR A 303 12.01 -5.44 -13.17
C TYR A 303 13.15 -5.01 -12.23
N LEU A 304 13.53 -5.84 -11.26
CA LEU A 304 14.66 -5.58 -10.35
C LEU A 304 16.01 -5.72 -11.06
N LEU A 305 16.06 -6.55 -12.10
CA LEU A 305 17.28 -6.91 -12.83
C LEU A 305 17.48 -6.05 -14.08
N GLU A 306 16.39 -5.64 -14.72
CA GLU A 306 16.37 -4.85 -15.97
C GLU A 306 17.37 -3.68 -15.99
N PRO A 307 17.56 -2.89 -14.91
CA PRO A 307 18.48 -1.76 -14.95
C PRO A 307 19.96 -2.11 -15.13
N PHE A 308 20.35 -3.37 -14.92
CA PHE A 308 21.75 -3.81 -14.90
C PHE A 308 22.14 -4.51 -16.20
N GLU A 309 23.38 -4.29 -16.65
CA GLU A 309 23.92 -4.91 -17.88
C GLU A 309 23.99 -6.45 -17.76
N GLN A 310 24.38 -6.91 -16.57
CA GLN A 310 24.56 -8.31 -16.24
C GLN A 310 23.49 -8.77 -15.27
N GLN A 311 22.61 -9.65 -15.75
CA GLN A 311 21.43 -10.09 -15.01
C GLN A 311 21.48 -11.60 -14.82
N ARG A 312 21.31 -12.08 -13.59
CA ARG A 312 21.36 -13.50 -13.24
C ARG A 312 20.17 -13.88 -12.36
N ILE A 313 19.47 -14.94 -12.75
CA ILE A 313 18.53 -15.62 -11.88
C ILE A 313 19.15 -16.95 -11.49
N ILE A 314 19.33 -17.13 -10.19
CA ILE A 314 19.93 -18.31 -9.60
C ILE A 314 18.82 -19.15 -8.98
N TYR A 315 18.70 -20.41 -9.39
CA TYR A 315 17.70 -21.35 -8.89
C TYR A 315 18.37 -22.36 -7.96
N GLY A 316 17.82 -22.54 -6.76
CA GLY A 316 18.27 -23.53 -5.80
C GLY A 316 18.04 -23.10 -4.35
N ASP A 317 18.66 -23.80 -3.41
CA ASP A 317 18.54 -23.47 -2.00
C ASP A 317 19.49 -22.34 -1.58
N ALA A 318 19.13 -21.64 -0.49
CA ALA A 318 19.92 -20.51 0.00
C ALA A 318 21.29 -20.91 0.56
N LYS A 319 21.45 -22.14 1.08
CA LYS A 319 22.72 -22.61 1.65
C LYS A 319 23.76 -22.78 0.55
N ASP A 320 23.40 -23.43 -0.54
CA ASP A 320 24.27 -23.61 -1.70
C ASP A 320 24.58 -22.28 -2.38
N PHE A 321 23.60 -21.35 -2.41
CA PHE A 321 23.80 -20.01 -2.92
C PHE A 321 24.85 -19.23 -2.13
N PHE A 322 24.70 -19.17 -0.80
CA PHE A 322 25.67 -18.49 0.06
C PHE A 322 27.05 -19.16 0.03
N ALA A 323 27.10 -20.49 -0.08
CA ALA A 323 28.36 -21.21 -0.25
C ALA A 323 29.07 -20.85 -1.56
N ALA A 324 28.34 -20.72 -2.66
CA ALA A 324 28.87 -20.29 -3.95
C ALA A 324 29.38 -18.85 -3.91
N LEU A 325 28.63 -17.93 -3.29
CA LEU A 325 29.08 -16.55 -3.06
C LEU A 325 30.34 -16.50 -2.21
N GLY A 326 30.38 -17.25 -1.10
CA GLY A 326 31.54 -17.28 -0.20
C GLY A 326 32.80 -17.83 -0.86
N LYS A 327 32.68 -18.92 -1.61
CA LYS A 327 33.81 -19.52 -2.36
C LYS A 327 34.44 -18.52 -3.35
N SER A 328 33.62 -17.72 -4.00
CA SER A 328 34.06 -16.80 -5.05
C SER A 328 34.52 -15.45 -4.51
N SER A 329 33.99 -14.98 -3.38
CA SER A 329 34.38 -13.73 -2.73
C SER A 329 35.53 -13.89 -1.71
N GLY A 330 35.81 -15.11 -1.27
CA GLY A 330 36.73 -15.39 -0.16
C GLY A 330 36.13 -15.14 1.23
N VAL A 331 34.82 -14.85 1.32
CA VAL A 331 34.10 -14.72 2.58
C VAL A 331 33.63 -16.10 3.04
N PHE A 332 33.88 -16.44 4.31
CA PHE A 332 33.45 -17.70 4.89
C PHE A 332 32.55 -17.42 6.09
N CYS A 333 31.47 -18.21 6.24
CA CYS A 333 30.64 -18.10 7.42
C CYS A 333 31.42 -18.45 8.68
N THR A 334 31.48 -17.51 9.61
CA THR A 334 32.17 -17.64 10.90
C THR A 334 31.46 -18.62 11.83
N ARG A 335 30.17 -18.88 11.61
CA ARG A 335 29.38 -19.87 12.36
C ARG A 335 29.19 -21.15 11.55
N LYS A 336 29.47 -22.29 12.19
CA LYS A 336 29.12 -23.59 11.63
C LYS A 336 27.61 -23.80 11.73
N ALA A 337 26.98 -24.32 10.68
CA ALA A 337 25.56 -24.65 10.71
C ALA A 337 25.18 -25.58 11.87
N SER A 338 26.08 -26.50 12.26
CA SER A 338 25.86 -27.42 13.38
C SER A 338 25.90 -26.78 14.76
N SER A 339 26.38 -25.54 14.90
CA SER A 339 26.39 -24.80 16.18
C SER A 339 25.20 -23.85 16.32
N ILE A 340 24.30 -23.84 15.35
CA ILE A 340 23.07 -23.04 15.34
C ILE A 340 21.93 -23.91 15.81
N ALA A 341 21.06 -23.35 16.65
CA ALA A 341 19.92 -24.08 17.19
C ALA A 341 19.00 -24.59 16.07
N THR A 342 18.58 -25.85 16.18
CA THR A 342 17.67 -26.50 15.22
C THR A 342 16.20 -26.38 15.63
N THR A 343 15.93 -25.84 16.82
CA THR A 343 14.59 -25.55 17.32
C THR A 343 14.17 -24.15 16.91
N GLY A 344 12.94 -24.01 16.43
CA GLY A 344 12.38 -22.70 16.11
C GLY A 344 12.25 -21.82 17.34
N GLY A 345 12.54 -20.53 17.16
CA GLY A 345 12.37 -19.50 18.16
C GLY A 345 10.90 -19.26 18.48
N ARG A 346 10.66 -18.51 19.57
CA ARG A 346 9.30 -18.22 20.06
C ARG A 346 8.76 -16.84 19.65
N ALA A 347 9.54 -16.04 18.92
CA ALA A 347 9.16 -14.68 18.52
C ALA A 347 7.77 -14.63 17.86
N PHE A 348 7.52 -15.47 16.84
CA PHE A 348 6.21 -15.48 16.18
C PHE A 348 5.10 -16.10 17.05
N LEU A 349 5.42 -17.04 17.94
CA LEU A 349 4.45 -17.55 18.91
C LEU A 349 4.00 -16.42 19.85
N HIS A 350 4.94 -15.65 20.40
CA HIS A 350 4.64 -14.51 21.26
C HIS A 350 3.89 -13.40 20.50
N THR A 351 4.21 -13.15 19.22
CA THR A 351 3.40 -12.28 18.36
C THR A 351 1.94 -12.73 18.31
N LYS A 352 1.68 -14.02 18.08
CA LYS A 352 0.31 -14.57 18.06
C LYS A 352 -0.37 -14.50 19.43
N GLU A 353 0.36 -14.74 20.51
CA GLU A 353 -0.14 -14.63 21.88
C GLU A 353 -0.51 -13.18 22.23
N GLU A 354 0.32 -12.19 21.88
CA GLU A 354 0.04 -10.76 22.07
C GLU A 354 -1.20 -10.34 21.27
N LEU A 355 -1.31 -10.78 20.01
CA LEU A 355 -2.49 -10.54 19.18
C LEU A 355 -3.76 -11.18 19.77
N ALA A 356 -3.68 -12.44 20.21
CA ALA A 356 -4.80 -13.12 20.85
C ALA A 356 -5.21 -12.41 22.16
N SER A 357 -4.24 -11.85 22.90
CA SER A 357 -4.47 -11.14 24.16
C SER A 357 -5.35 -9.89 24.04
N ILE A 358 -5.57 -9.38 22.81
CA ILE A 358 -6.44 -8.24 22.54
C ILE A 358 -7.88 -8.54 22.98
N THR A 359 -8.35 -9.77 22.73
CA THR A 359 -9.75 -10.15 22.97
C THR A 359 -9.96 -11.10 24.15
N VAL A 360 -8.88 -11.64 24.75
CA VAL A 360 -8.94 -12.63 25.86
C VAL A 360 -9.80 -12.20 27.07
N GLY A 361 -9.86 -10.90 27.38
CA GLY A 361 -10.65 -10.37 28.52
C GLY A 361 -12.06 -9.87 28.16
N MET A 362 -12.44 -9.93 26.89
CA MET A 362 -13.73 -9.44 26.41
C MET A 362 -14.84 -10.49 26.61
N SER A 363 -16.07 -10.03 26.87
CA SER A 363 -17.24 -10.90 26.76
C SER A 363 -17.46 -11.29 25.30
N ASP A 364 -18.18 -12.37 25.01
CA ASP A 364 -18.40 -12.79 23.62
C ASP A 364 -19.14 -11.71 22.81
N ALA A 365 -20.08 -11.00 23.42
CA ALA A 365 -20.74 -9.85 22.79
C ALA A 365 -19.76 -8.69 22.48
N ASP A 366 -18.82 -8.39 23.37
CA ASP A 366 -17.83 -7.35 23.13
C ASP A 366 -16.81 -7.77 22.05
N LYS A 367 -16.45 -9.06 21.99
CA LYS A 367 -15.61 -9.62 20.91
C LYS A 367 -16.29 -9.51 19.56
N GLU A 368 -17.58 -9.85 19.48
CA GLU A 368 -18.36 -9.70 18.25
C GLU A 368 -18.36 -8.25 17.77
N ILE A 369 -18.53 -7.27 18.67
CA ILE A 369 -18.46 -5.84 18.33
C ILE A 369 -17.05 -5.46 17.87
N TYR A 370 -16.01 -5.95 18.54
CA TYR A 370 -14.62 -5.71 18.14
C TYR A 370 -14.35 -6.21 16.71
N HIS A 371 -14.75 -7.45 16.41
CA HIS A 371 -14.59 -8.06 15.09
C HIS A 371 -15.43 -7.35 14.03
N PHE A 372 -16.68 -7.00 14.35
CA PHE A 372 -17.56 -6.25 13.48
C PHE A 372 -16.98 -4.88 13.09
N LEU A 373 -16.43 -4.13 14.04
CA LEU A 373 -15.85 -2.81 13.74
C LEU A 373 -14.60 -2.92 12.84
N ASN A 374 -13.78 -3.95 13.03
CA ASN A 374 -12.63 -4.17 12.16
C ASN A 374 -13.06 -4.59 10.74
N VAL A 375 -14.03 -5.51 10.58
CA VAL A 375 -14.50 -5.89 9.24
C VAL A 375 -15.21 -4.73 8.55
N PHE A 376 -15.99 -3.93 9.28
CA PHE A 376 -16.64 -2.74 8.76
C PHE A 376 -15.61 -1.73 8.26
N ARG A 377 -14.54 -1.50 9.03
CA ARG A 377 -13.42 -0.64 8.62
C ARG A 377 -12.74 -1.16 7.37
N PHE A 378 -12.36 -2.44 7.32
CA PHE A 378 -11.70 -3.01 6.14
C PHE A 378 -12.59 -2.92 4.90
N ALA A 379 -13.87 -3.27 5.04
CA ALA A 379 -14.86 -3.16 3.98
C ALA A 379 -14.97 -1.72 3.46
N SER A 380 -14.99 -0.73 4.36
CA SER A 380 -15.05 0.70 4.03
C SER A 380 -13.88 1.16 3.21
N GLN A 381 -12.68 0.84 3.68
CA GLN A 381 -11.45 1.29 3.05
C GLN A 381 -11.20 0.60 1.69
N LEU A 382 -11.76 -0.59 1.47
CA LEU A 382 -11.72 -1.30 0.19
C LEU A 382 -12.95 -1.01 -0.70
N ASN A 383 -13.94 -0.26 -0.19
CA ASN A 383 -15.24 -0.05 -0.81
C ASN A 383 -15.99 -1.37 -1.16
N ILE A 384 -15.87 -2.39 -0.29
CA ILE A 384 -16.60 -3.68 -0.33
C ILE A 384 -17.88 -3.57 0.51
N ASN A 385 -19.01 -4.10 0.05
CA ASN A 385 -20.24 -4.06 0.83
C ASN A 385 -20.14 -4.96 2.07
N PRO A 386 -20.38 -4.45 3.30
CA PRO A 386 -20.31 -5.26 4.53
C PRO A 386 -21.32 -6.43 4.56
N VAL A 387 -22.36 -6.41 3.74
CA VAL A 387 -23.35 -7.50 3.65
C VAL A 387 -22.72 -8.86 3.28
N ASN A 388 -21.58 -8.85 2.58
CA ASN A 388 -20.78 -10.05 2.28
C ASN A 388 -20.29 -10.78 3.53
N PHE A 389 -20.15 -10.05 4.64
CA PHE A 389 -19.57 -10.53 5.88
C PHE A 389 -20.63 -10.64 6.98
N ASP A 390 -21.56 -9.68 7.03
CA ASP A 390 -22.64 -9.62 8.01
C ASP A 390 -23.91 -9.04 7.38
N SER A 391 -24.94 -9.89 7.21
CA SER A 391 -26.22 -9.46 6.62
C SER A 391 -26.97 -8.44 7.47
N ALA A 392 -26.69 -8.39 8.78
CA ALA A 392 -27.30 -7.47 9.73
C ALA A 392 -26.44 -6.22 10.00
N TRP A 393 -25.43 -5.94 9.18
CA TRP A 393 -24.43 -4.90 9.44
C TRP A 393 -25.04 -3.51 9.73
N GLY A 394 -26.14 -3.15 9.05
CA GLY A 394 -26.80 -1.85 9.23
C GLY A 394 -27.45 -1.69 10.61
N GLU A 395 -28.03 -2.76 11.15
CA GLU A 395 -28.59 -2.77 12.51
C GLU A 395 -27.47 -2.78 13.56
N ARG A 396 -26.38 -3.53 13.30
CA ARG A 396 -25.22 -3.56 14.21
C ARG A 396 -24.52 -2.22 14.29
N ILE A 397 -24.26 -1.56 13.16
CA ILE A 397 -23.62 -0.24 13.17
C ILE A 397 -24.51 0.81 13.82
N HIS A 398 -25.83 0.73 13.64
CA HIS A 398 -26.79 1.60 14.34
C HIS A 398 -26.76 1.38 15.85
N THR A 399 -26.75 0.12 16.31
CA THR A 399 -26.63 -0.21 17.73
C THR A 399 -25.34 0.33 18.33
N VAL A 400 -24.20 0.10 17.67
CA VAL A 400 -22.90 0.61 18.12
C VAL A 400 -22.87 2.14 18.12
N TYR A 401 -23.45 2.78 17.10
CA TYR A 401 -23.57 4.23 17.06
C TYR A 401 -24.39 4.78 18.24
N LEU A 402 -25.49 4.12 18.61
CA LEU A 402 -26.29 4.51 19.76
C LEU A 402 -25.51 4.38 21.08
N ASP A 403 -24.65 3.37 21.22
CA ASP A 403 -23.76 3.25 22.39
C ASP A 403 -22.83 4.46 22.50
N TRP A 404 -22.26 4.91 21.37
CA TRP A 404 -21.39 6.08 21.31
C TRP A 404 -22.14 7.39 21.56
N LYS A 405 -23.27 7.59 20.87
CA LYS A 405 -24.10 8.79 20.98
C LYS A 405 -24.62 8.98 22.40
N ASN A 406 -25.10 7.89 23.02
CA ASN A 406 -25.72 7.93 24.33
C ASN A 406 -24.71 7.79 25.48
N ASP A 407 -23.41 7.65 25.21
CA ASP A 407 -22.37 7.60 26.23
C ASP A 407 -22.36 8.89 27.08
N THR A 408 -22.62 10.03 26.44
CA THR A 408 -22.80 11.34 27.08
C THR A 408 -24.11 11.99 26.63
N LYS A 409 -24.58 13.01 27.37
CA LYS A 409 -25.86 13.69 27.05
C LYS A 409 -25.82 14.49 25.75
N ASP A 410 -24.63 14.97 25.36
CA ASP A 410 -24.44 15.86 24.20
C ASP A 410 -23.73 15.18 23.02
N ALA A 411 -23.71 13.84 22.98
CA ALA A 411 -23.00 13.06 21.96
C ALA A 411 -21.51 13.44 21.81
N GLU A 412 -20.88 13.84 22.93
CA GLU A 412 -19.51 14.33 22.95
C GLU A 412 -18.51 13.27 22.46
N VAL A 413 -18.75 11.99 22.75
CA VAL A 413 -17.93 10.87 22.24
C VAL A 413 -17.92 10.83 20.72
N VAL A 414 -19.08 10.97 20.08
CA VAL A 414 -19.19 11.04 18.61
C VAL A 414 -18.46 12.28 18.09
N CYS A 415 -18.57 13.42 18.79
CA CYS A 415 -17.81 14.62 18.45
C CYS A 415 -16.29 14.44 18.58
N GLN A 416 -15.83 13.67 19.58
CA GLN A 416 -14.42 13.37 19.79
C GLN A 416 -13.87 12.50 18.66
N MET A 417 -14.62 11.50 18.19
CA MET A 417 -14.24 10.62 17.07
C MET A 417 -13.86 11.43 15.80
N PHE A 418 -14.56 12.53 15.52
CA PHE A 418 -14.20 13.44 14.43
C PHE A 418 -12.92 14.24 14.67
N ARG A 419 -12.60 14.54 15.93
CA ARG A 419 -11.53 15.47 16.32
C ARG A 419 -10.19 14.77 16.56
N THR A 420 -10.18 13.44 16.70
CA THR A 420 -9.05 12.64 17.15
C THR A 420 -7.76 12.83 16.35
N ARG A 421 -7.81 13.44 15.16
CA ARG A 421 -6.63 13.72 14.33
C ARG A 421 -6.61 15.10 13.65
N ALA A 422 -7.53 16.02 13.97
CA ALA A 422 -7.76 17.25 13.18
C ALA A 422 -8.02 16.98 11.66
N GLN A 423 -8.34 15.72 11.32
CA GLN A 423 -8.42 15.21 9.96
C GLN A 423 -9.66 14.32 9.83
N ILE A 424 -10.66 14.78 9.07
CA ILE A 424 -11.94 14.08 8.93
C ILE A 424 -11.75 12.64 8.43
N ASN A 425 -11.02 12.43 7.34
CA ASN A 425 -11.15 11.23 6.49
C ASN A 425 -10.49 9.95 7.02
N GLU A 426 -10.10 9.89 8.30
CA GLU A 426 -9.41 8.71 8.87
C GLU A 426 -10.21 7.99 9.96
N SER A 427 -11.35 8.54 10.40
CA SER A 427 -12.16 7.99 11.51
C SER A 427 -13.18 6.94 11.04
N ILE A 428 -13.63 6.09 11.98
CA ILE A 428 -14.72 5.13 11.71
C ILE A 428 -16.07 5.82 11.45
N VAL A 429 -16.27 7.03 11.98
CA VAL A 429 -17.49 7.78 11.74
C VAL A 429 -17.55 8.30 10.30
N GLU A 430 -16.40 8.58 9.68
CA GLU A 430 -16.37 8.89 8.24
C GLU A 430 -16.55 7.67 7.36
N ASP A 431 -16.13 6.48 7.79
CA ASP A 431 -16.55 5.25 7.11
C ASP A 431 -18.07 5.23 7.03
N ILE A 432 -18.76 5.39 8.16
CA ILE A 432 -20.22 5.44 8.20
C ILE A 432 -20.79 6.53 7.29
N ARG A 433 -20.15 7.68 7.16
CA ARG A 433 -20.68 8.78 6.35
C ARG A 433 -20.47 8.61 4.84
N TYR A 434 -19.27 8.24 4.42
CA TYR A 434 -18.90 8.20 3.01
C TYR A 434 -19.21 6.88 2.32
N ASN A 435 -19.62 5.87 3.10
CA ASN A 435 -20.07 4.62 2.55
C ASN A 435 -21.40 4.76 1.81
N ASN A 436 -21.42 4.28 0.56
CA ASN A 436 -22.56 4.43 -0.35
C ASN A 436 -23.27 3.08 -0.61
N TRP A 437 -23.09 2.09 0.27
CA TRP A 437 -23.71 0.75 0.09
C TRP A 437 -25.15 0.72 0.62
N GLY A 438 -25.44 1.49 1.66
CA GLY A 438 -26.69 1.42 2.42
C GLY A 438 -27.81 2.35 1.96
N SER A 439 -27.87 2.79 0.70
CA SER A 439 -28.95 3.71 0.26
C SER A 439 -30.37 3.12 0.41
N GLY A 440 -30.48 1.83 0.75
CA GLY A 440 -31.74 1.16 1.11
C GLY A 440 -31.79 0.54 2.50
N ASN A 441 -30.77 0.69 3.36
CA ASN A 441 -30.79 0.19 4.74
C ASN A 441 -31.29 1.28 5.70
N PRO A 442 -32.50 1.17 6.28
CA PRO A 442 -33.08 2.26 7.07
C PRO A 442 -32.29 2.60 8.35
N ALA A 443 -31.79 1.59 9.06
CA ALA A 443 -31.04 1.79 10.30
C ALA A 443 -29.72 2.53 10.05
N TYR A 444 -29.00 2.15 9.00
CA TYR A 444 -27.80 2.88 8.57
C TYR A 444 -28.11 4.31 8.12
N LEU A 445 -29.17 4.52 7.33
CA LEU A 445 -29.55 5.86 6.87
C LEU A 445 -29.88 6.79 8.04
N ALA A 446 -30.56 6.27 9.08
CA ALA A 446 -30.83 7.03 10.29
C ALA A 446 -29.53 7.50 10.98
N VAL A 447 -28.51 6.63 11.05
CA VAL A 447 -27.19 7.00 11.58
C VAL A 447 -26.55 8.12 10.75
N VAL A 448 -26.56 8.00 9.43
CA VAL A 448 -25.97 9.00 8.52
C VAL A 448 -26.66 10.36 8.65
N GLU A 449 -27.99 10.37 8.72
CA GLU A 449 -28.79 11.59 8.90
C GLU A 449 -28.50 12.28 10.24
N ASP A 450 -28.31 11.51 11.30
CA ASP A 450 -28.02 12.01 12.65
C ASP A 450 -26.58 12.52 12.80
N ILE A 451 -25.63 11.92 12.09
CA ILE A 451 -24.23 12.36 12.02
C ILE A 451 -24.08 13.67 11.21
N ALA A 452 -24.84 13.84 10.13
CA ALA A 452 -24.61 14.91 9.16
C ALA A 452 -24.53 16.34 9.77
N PRO A 453 -25.39 16.75 10.72
CA PRO A 453 -25.31 18.07 11.35
C PRO A 453 -24.03 18.28 12.18
N LEU A 454 -23.54 17.24 12.87
CA LEU A 454 -22.33 17.31 13.70
C LEU A 454 -21.09 17.63 12.86
N ILE A 455 -21.07 17.11 11.63
CA ILE A 455 -20.00 17.34 10.67
C ILE A 455 -20.05 18.75 10.10
N SER A 456 -21.25 19.26 9.77
CA SER A 456 -21.40 20.63 9.25
C SER A 456 -20.79 21.67 10.19
N GLN A 457 -20.97 21.50 11.50
CA GLN A 457 -20.37 22.38 12.51
C GLN A 457 -18.83 22.38 12.51
N TRP A 458 -18.19 21.28 12.12
CA TRP A 458 -16.72 21.20 11.99
C TRP A 458 -16.24 21.77 10.65
N ILE A 459 -16.97 21.54 9.56
CA ILE A 459 -16.62 22.11 8.25
C ILE A 459 -16.62 23.64 8.30
N ASP A 460 -17.55 24.23 9.06
CA ASP A 460 -17.64 25.69 9.22
C ASP A 460 -16.42 26.30 9.93
N THR A 461 -15.60 25.51 10.63
CA THR A 461 -14.35 25.96 11.26
C THR A 461 -13.09 25.73 10.42
N HIS A 462 -13.17 25.00 9.28
CA HIS A 462 -12.04 24.58 8.44
C HIS A 462 -12.18 25.04 6.97
N GLY A 463 -12.27 26.35 6.77
CA GLY A 463 -12.51 26.98 5.47
C GLY A 463 -11.34 27.83 4.98
N THR A 464 -10.99 27.66 3.71
CA THR A 464 -10.09 28.56 2.97
C THR A 464 -10.90 29.57 2.15
N GLN A 465 -10.22 30.58 1.58
CA GLN A 465 -10.87 31.48 0.61
C GLN A 465 -11.42 30.71 -0.61
N LEU A 466 -10.83 29.55 -0.93
CA LEU A 466 -11.26 28.71 -2.06
C LEU A 466 -12.50 27.87 -1.73
N THR A 467 -12.77 27.56 -0.45
CA THR A 467 -14.02 26.91 0.01
C THR A 467 -15.24 27.67 -0.50
N GLY A 468 -15.13 28.99 -0.56
CA GLY A 468 -16.05 29.95 -1.16
C GLY A 468 -16.51 29.60 -2.59
N TYR A 469 -15.87 28.68 -3.30
CA TYR A 469 -16.15 28.41 -4.71
C TYR A 469 -16.40 26.92 -5.05
N LEU A 470 -16.41 26.03 -4.06
CA LEU A 470 -16.46 24.57 -4.30
C LEU A 470 -17.84 24.01 -4.69
N SER A 471 -18.92 24.77 -4.52
CA SER A 471 -20.28 24.27 -4.78
C SER A 471 -20.81 24.61 -6.17
N TRP A 472 -21.78 23.80 -6.64
CA TRP A 472 -22.41 24.00 -7.95
C TRP A 472 -23.14 25.35 -8.07
N ARG A 473 -23.64 25.93 -6.98
CA ARG A 473 -24.39 27.20 -7.05
C ARG A 473 -23.50 28.44 -7.10
N ARG A 474 -22.20 28.30 -6.80
CA ARG A 474 -21.30 29.45 -6.64
C ARG A 474 -20.60 29.85 -7.93
N LYS A 475 -20.21 31.13 -8.00
CA LYS A 475 -19.42 31.70 -9.11
C LYS A 475 -18.06 31.02 -9.20
N ARG A 476 -17.35 31.29 -10.30
CA ARG A 476 -15.98 30.83 -10.51
C ARG A 476 -15.01 31.63 -9.64
N ALA A 477 -13.95 30.99 -9.13
CA ALA A 477 -12.87 31.68 -8.44
C ALA A 477 -12.02 32.52 -9.44
N PRO A 478 -11.55 33.71 -9.04
CA PRO A 478 -10.58 34.47 -9.82
C PRO A 478 -9.34 33.64 -10.17
N GLU A 479 -8.76 33.84 -11.36
CA GLU A 479 -7.56 33.08 -11.79
C GLU A 479 -6.39 33.29 -10.82
N ALA A 480 -6.11 34.53 -10.44
CA ALA A 480 -5.03 34.85 -9.49
C ALA A 480 -5.19 34.14 -8.14
N LEU A 481 -6.43 33.98 -7.64
CA LEU A 481 -6.69 33.24 -6.41
C LEU A 481 -6.37 31.76 -6.59
N LEU A 482 -6.85 31.15 -7.68
CA LEU A 482 -6.59 29.74 -7.97
C LEU A 482 -5.09 29.48 -8.18
N ASP A 483 -4.40 30.34 -8.93
CA ASP A 483 -2.97 30.21 -9.20
C ASP A 483 -2.15 30.28 -7.90
N SER A 484 -2.53 31.19 -6.99
CA SER A 484 -1.93 31.27 -5.65
C SER A 484 -2.13 29.98 -4.85
N TYR A 485 -3.32 29.37 -4.91
CA TYR A 485 -3.60 28.10 -4.21
C TYR A 485 -2.86 26.91 -4.82
N ILE A 486 -2.72 26.87 -6.14
CA ILE A 486 -1.88 25.88 -6.83
C ILE A 486 -0.44 26.03 -6.39
N GLU A 487 0.12 27.25 -6.35
CA GLU A 487 1.49 27.49 -5.89
C GLU A 487 1.71 27.06 -4.44
N LYS A 488 0.79 27.42 -3.54
CA LYS A 488 0.84 26.97 -2.14
C LYS A 488 0.78 25.45 -2.04
N THR A 489 -0.09 24.81 -2.82
CA THR A 489 -0.17 23.35 -2.88
C THR A 489 1.14 22.75 -3.37
N CYS A 490 1.76 23.26 -4.43
CA CYS A 490 3.08 22.80 -4.89
C CYS A 490 4.14 22.92 -3.78
N LYS A 491 4.22 24.05 -3.07
CA LYS A 491 5.16 24.23 -1.94
C LYS A 491 4.91 23.23 -0.80
N ILE A 492 3.65 22.88 -0.54
CA ILE A 492 3.30 21.84 0.43
C ILE A 492 3.82 20.47 -0.04
N LEU A 493 3.67 20.16 -1.33
CA LEU A 493 4.08 18.89 -1.93
C LEU A 493 5.62 18.76 -2.09
N GLU A 494 6.34 19.86 -2.31
CA GLU A 494 7.81 19.93 -2.40
C GLU A 494 8.50 19.45 -1.12
N ARG A 495 7.94 19.79 0.05
CA ARG A 495 8.48 19.36 1.36
C ARG A 495 8.34 17.86 1.60
N GLY A 496 7.66 17.14 0.71
CA GLY A 496 7.35 15.72 0.87
C GLY A 496 6.34 15.46 1.99
N ALA A 497 5.77 14.26 1.98
CA ALA A 497 4.70 13.87 2.90
C ALA A 497 5.17 13.47 4.33
N PHE A 498 6.42 13.79 4.68
CA PHE A 498 7.04 13.49 5.98
C PHE A 498 7.30 14.73 6.83
N THR A 499 6.93 15.92 6.34
CA THR A 499 6.87 17.12 7.19
C THR A 499 5.49 17.21 7.85
N ALA A 500 5.46 17.51 9.15
CA ALA A 500 4.21 17.78 9.84
C ALA A 500 3.49 18.92 9.12
N ARG A 501 2.27 18.66 8.63
CA ARG A 501 1.43 19.67 7.99
C ARG A 501 0.61 20.39 9.04
N THR A 502 0.38 21.68 8.83
CA THR A 502 -0.62 22.39 9.64
C THR A 502 -2.03 22.10 9.10
N PRO A 503 -3.07 22.22 9.94
CA PRO A 503 -4.46 22.11 9.46
C PRO A 503 -4.78 23.07 8.29
N GLU A 504 -4.17 24.26 8.28
CA GLU A 504 -4.34 25.21 7.18
C GLU A 504 -3.74 24.69 5.86
N GLU A 505 -2.55 24.10 5.91
CA GLU A 505 -1.90 23.51 4.71
C GLU A 505 -2.73 22.36 4.14
N GLU A 506 -3.32 21.56 5.02
CA GLU A 506 -4.22 20.48 4.65
C GLU A 506 -5.50 20.98 3.97
N ASP A 507 -6.11 22.05 4.51
CA ASP A 507 -7.28 22.68 3.93
C ASP A 507 -6.96 23.30 2.56
N ILE A 508 -5.77 23.89 2.40
CA ILE A 508 -5.29 24.42 1.11
C ILE A 508 -5.17 23.32 0.06
N GLU A 509 -4.51 22.20 0.38
CA GLU A 509 -4.38 21.08 -0.55
C GLU A 509 -5.76 20.52 -0.93
N ARG A 510 -6.59 20.21 0.07
CA ARG A 510 -7.96 19.68 -0.12
C ARG A 510 -8.76 20.57 -1.05
N ASP A 511 -8.87 21.86 -0.72
CA ASP A 511 -9.73 22.78 -1.46
C ASP A 511 -9.22 23.03 -2.87
N THR A 512 -7.89 23.05 -3.06
CA THR A 512 -7.27 23.16 -4.39
C THR A 512 -7.66 21.97 -5.25
N VAL A 513 -7.48 20.74 -4.75
CA VAL A 513 -7.85 19.52 -5.47
C VAL A 513 -9.36 19.47 -5.71
N HIS A 514 -10.18 19.76 -4.69
CA HIS A 514 -11.63 19.78 -4.82
C HIS A 514 -12.12 20.81 -5.84
N TYR A 515 -11.45 21.96 -5.97
CA TYR A 515 -11.78 22.94 -7.00
C TYR A 515 -11.44 22.42 -8.40
N LEU A 516 -10.25 21.83 -8.56
CA LEU A 516 -9.76 21.30 -9.84
C LEU A 516 -10.54 20.05 -10.31
N CYS A 517 -11.04 19.24 -9.39
CA CYS A 517 -11.69 17.96 -9.68
C CYS A 517 -13.20 17.91 -9.39
N GLY A 518 -13.74 18.91 -8.69
CA GLY A 518 -15.11 18.89 -8.18
C GLY A 518 -16.14 19.53 -9.10
N TRP A 519 -17.11 20.23 -8.50
CA TRP A 519 -18.28 20.75 -9.20
C TRP A 519 -17.94 21.78 -10.29
N GLN A 520 -16.88 22.57 -10.12
CA GLN A 520 -16.47 23.56 -11.12
C GLN A 520 -16.00 22.89 -12.42
N MET A 521 -15.29 21.76 -12.32
CA MET A 521 -14.91 20.98 -13.49
C MET A 521 -16.13 20.33 -14.16
N LYS A 522 -17.06 19.78 -13.38
CA LYS A 522 -18.32 19.22 -13.90
C LYS A 522 -19.14 20.24 -14.70
N LYS A 523 -19.16 21.52 -14.28
CA LYS A 523 -19.80 22.61 -15.05
C LYS A 523 -19.14 22.79 -16.41
N LEU A 524 -17.81 22.80 -16.45
CA LEU A 524 -17.06 22.93 -17.69
C LEU A 524 -17.33 21.76 -18.63
N TYR A 525 -17.47 20.54 -18.12
CA TYR A 525 -17.81 19.37 -18.92
C TYR A 525 -19.22 19.50 -19.52
N ALA A 526 -20.20 19.93 -18.72
CA ALA A 526 -21.56 20.16 -19.19
C ALA A 526 -21.60 21.26 -20.28
N MET A 527 -20.85 22.34 -20.11
CA MET A 527 -20.73 23.39 -21.13
C MET A 527 -20.02 22.89 -22.38
N TRP A 528 -18.91 22.15 -22.25
CA TRP A 528 -18.15 21.60 -23.38
C TRP A 528 -18.98 20.63 -24.25
N ALA A 529 -19.92 19.91 -23.63
CA ALA A 529 -20.81 18.99 -24.32
C ALA A 529 -21.75 19.69 -25.32
N ILE A 530 -22.00 20.99 -25.15
CA ILE A 530 -22.83 21.79 -26.06
C ILE A 530 -21.96 22.29 -27.23
N PRO A 531 -22.18 21.82 -28.47
CA PRO A 531 -21.26 22.07 -29.60
C PRO A 531 -20.97 23.56 -29.87
N ILE A 532 -21.98 24.42 -29.75
CA ILE A 532 -21.89 25.85 -30.10
C ILE A 532 -21.01 26.64 -29.12
N VAL A 533 -20.97 26.25 -27.85
CA VAL A 533 -20.20 26.98 -26.81
C VAL A 533 -18.89 26.30 -26.45
N ARG A 534 -18.56 25.19 -27.10
CA ARG A 534 -17.36 24.38 -26.81
C ARG A 534 -16.06 25.18 -26.86
N TYR A 535 -15.90 26.06 -27.84
CA TYR A 535 -14.69 26.87 -28.00
C TYR A 535 -14.54 27.94 -26.92
N VAL A 536 -15.65 28.42 -26.34
CA VAL A 536 -15.64 29.44 -25.28
C VAL A 536 -15.00 28.91 -24.00
N VAL A 537 -15.13 27.61 -23.72
CA VAL A 537 -14.56 27.01 -22.50
C VAL A 537 -13.09 26.58 -22.66
N TYR A 538 -12.53 26.58 -23.86
CA TYR A 538 -11.15 26.12 -24.12
C TYR A 538 -10.07 26.90 -23.37
N PRO A 539 -10.09 28.24 -23.30
CA PRO A 539 -9.09 28.98 -22.52
C PRO A 539 -9.10 28.56 -21.05
N ARG A 540 -10.28 28.34 -20.48
CA ARG A 540 -10.42 27.89 -19.10
C ARG A 540 -9.92 26.46 -18.90
N LEU A 541 -10.28 25.55 -19.80
CA LEU A 541 -9.77 24.17 -19.77
C LEU A 541 -8.23 24.14 -19.82
N ARG A 542 -7.61 24.96 -20.68
CA ARG A 542 -6.14 25.08 -20.75
C ARG A 542 -5.52 25.61 -19.45
N HIS A 543 -6.12 26.64 -18.86
CA HIS A 543 -5.65 27.19 -17.58
C HIS A 543 -5.74 26.14 -16.46
N LEU A 544 -6.85 25.42 -16.35
CA LEU A 544 -7.00 24.34 -15.35
C LEU A 544 -6.04 23.18 -15.62
N LEU A 545 -5.84 22.80 -16.88
CA LEU A 545 -4.88 21.76 -17.26
C LEU A 545 -3.46 22.11 -16.80
N LYS A 546 -3.01 23.36 -17.01
CA LYS A 546 -1.71 23.82 -16.51
C LYS A 546 -1.59 23.68 -14.99
N GLY A 547 -2.64 24.06 -14.26
CA GLY A 547 -2.67 23.91 -12.80
C GLY A 547 -2.59 22.44 -12.35
N ILE A 548 -3.34 21.57 -13.01
CA ILE A 548 -3.33 20.13 -12.74
C ILE A 548 -1.96 19.51 -13.08
N ASP A 549 -1.38 19.85 -14.24
CA ASP A 549 -0.08 19.33 -14.66
C ASP A 549 1.01 19.71 -13.66
N ARG A 550 1.02 20.96 -13.15
CA ARG A 550 1.96 21.40 -12.09
C ARG A 550 1.84 20.58 -10.80
N ILE A 551 0.63 20.17 -10.40
CA ILE A 551 0.44 19.33 -9.20
C ILE A 551 0.86 17.87 -9.49
N LEU A 552 0.64 17.40 -10.72
CA LEU A 552 0.98 16.03 -11.14
C LEU A 552 2.47 15.83 -11.48
N GLU A 553 3.28 16.88 -11.48
CA GLU A 553 4.75 16.79 -11.45
C GLU A 553 5.24 16.09 -10.17
N PHE A 554 4.46 16.17 -9.08
CA PHE A 554 4.72 15.46 -7.85
C PHE A 554 4.17 14.01 -7.91
N PRO A 555 4.87 13.03 -7.32
CA PRO A 555 4.35 11.67 -7.22
C PRO A 555 3.06 11.64 -6.38
N PHE A 556 2.19 10.65 -6.61
CA PHE A 556 0.92 10.49 -5.88
C PHE A 556 1.10 10.45 -4.36
N THR A 557 2.28 10.01 -3.95
CA THR A 557 2.76 9.82 -2.59
C THR A 557 3.03 11.13 -1.86
N SER A 558 3.23 12.24 -2.60
CA SER A 558 3.36 13.57 -2.02
C SER A 558 2.00 14.12 -1.60
N LEU A 559 0.91 13.68 -2.24
CA LEU A 559 -0.43 14.08 -1.85
C LEU A 559 -0.88 13.32 -0.60
N ARG A 560 -1.74 13.96 0.18
CA ARG A 560 -2.31 13.36 1.39
C ARG A 560 -3.16 12.14 1.09
N TYR A 561 -3.88 12.16 -0.03
CA TYR A 561 -4.77 11.08 -0.44
C TYR A 561 -4.44 10.62 -1.85
N ARG A 562 -4.28 9.30 -2.01
CA ARG A 562 -4.14 8.64 -3.31
C ARG A 562 -5.27 9.02 -4.28
N THR A 563 -6.50 9.10 -3.77
CA THR A 563 -7.70 9.51 -4.53
C THR A 563 -7.58 10.92 -5.11
N TYR A 564 -6.83 11.84 -4.49
CA TYR A 564 -6.58 13.18 -5.04
C TYR A 564 -5.75 13.09 -6.31
N TYR A 565 -4.66 12.32 -6.27
CA TYR A 565 -3.80 12.10 -7.43
C TYR A 565 -4.60 11.46 -8.58
N LEU A 566 -5.32 10.37 -8.29
CA LEU A 566 -6.15 9.71 -9.29
C LEU A 566 -7.23 10.65 -9.86
N SER A 567 -7.86 11.47 -9.03
CA SER A 567 -8.85 12.46 -9.48
C SER A 567 -8.24 13.50 -10.41
N LEU A 568 -7.03 13.99 -10.10
CA LEU A 568 -6.28 14.91 -10.95
C LEU A 568 -5.87 14.28 -12.27
N CYS A 569 -5.34 13.04 -12.28
CA CYS A 569 -5.01 12.30 -13.51
C CYS A 569 -6.25 12.18 -14.42
N ARG A 570 -7.38 11.73 -13.85
CA ARG A 570 -8.65 11.60 -14.59
C ARG A 570 -9.09 12.94 -15.20
N GLN A 571 -9.01 14.04 -14.44
CA GLN A 571 -9.38 15.35 -14.96
C GLN A 571 -8.42 15.83 -16.05
N ARG A 572 -7.10 15.69 -15.83
CA ARG A 572 -6.06 16.03 -16.82
C ARG A 572 -6.36 15.35 -18.15
N ASP A 573 -6.55 14.04 -18.13
CA ASP A 573 -6.69 13.24 -19.32
C ASP A 573 -8.01 13.52 -20.05
N ALA A 574 -9.10 13.72 -19.31
CA ALA A 574 -10.38 14.16 -19.89
C ALA A 574 -10.27 15.55 -20.52
N ILE A 575 -9.55 16.49 -19.90
CA ILE A 575 -9.29 17.81 -20.49
C ILE A 575 -8.46 17.69 -21.78
N ARG A 576 -7.40 16.87 -21.81
CA ARG A 576 -6.60 16.62 -23.01
C ARG A 576 -7.44 16.04 -24.15
N ALA A 577 -8.34 15.11 -23.84
CA ALA A 577 -9.32 14.59 -24.81
C ALA A 577 -10.26 15.70 -25.35
N MET A 578 -10.82 16.52 -24.45
CA MET A 578 -11.70 17.64 -24.79
C MET A 578 -11.01 18.73 -25.62
N LEU A 579 -9.73 18.99 -25.39
CA LEU A 579 -8.90 19.91 -26.17
C LEU A 579 -8.45 19.27 -27.50
N GLY A 580 -8.34 17.95 -27.54
CA GLY A 580 -7.99 17.19 -28.74
C GLY A 580 -6.50 17.22 -29.02
N ASP A 581 -5.68 17.22 -27.97
CA ASP A 581 -4.22 17.21 -28.05
C ASP A 581 -3.71 16.04 -28.91
N ARG A 582 -2.49 16.16 -29.46
CA ARG A 582 -1.98 15.18 -30.44
C ARG A 582 -1.47 13.88 -29.83
N GLY A 583 -1.17 13.84 -28.54
CA GLY A 583 -0.64 12.64 -27.87
C GLY A 583 -1.73 11.78 -27.26
N VAL A 584 -2.16 10.73 -27.98
CA VAL A 584 -2.87 9.58 -27.41
C VAL A 584 -1.87 8.45 -27.21
N ASP A 585 -2.10 7.61 -26.21
CA ASP A 585 -1.34 6.37 -26.02
C ASP A 585 -1.65 5.35 -27.12
N ALA A 586 -0.96 4.20 -27.09
CA ALA A 586 -1.13 3.11 -28.05
C ALA A 586 -2.58 2.55 -28.08
N ASN A 587 -3.36 2.78 -27.02
CA ASN A 587 -4.73 2.30 -26.85
C ASN A 587 -5.79 3.33 -27.26
N GLY A 588 -5.37 4.51 -27.70
CA GLY A 588 -6.27 5.58 -28.11
C GLY A 588 -6.88 6.36 -26.95
N TYR A 589 -6.28 6.31 -25.76
CA TYR A 589 -6.67 7.11 -24.60
C TYR A 589 -5.59 8.13 -24.25
N TYR A 590 -5.91 9.06 -23.35
CA TYR A 590 -4.93 9.92 -22.70
C TYR A 590 -4.66 9.38 -21.29
N GLY A 591 -3.39 9.43 -20.89
CA GLY A 591 -2.95 9.07 -19.54
C GLY A 591 -2.02 7.87 -19.51
N ASP A 592 -1.67 7.45 -18.30
CA ASP A 592 -0.91 6.22 -18.05
C ASP A 592 -1.83 5.25 -17.31
N MET A 593 -2.46 4.38 -18.08
CA MET A 593 -3.51 3.49 -17.57
C MET A 593 -2.95 2.42 -16.63
N GLN A 594 -1.76 1.88 -16.92
CA GLN A 594 -1.13 0.90 -16.04
C GLN A 594 -0.80 1.54 -14.69
N LYS A 595 -0.23 2.75 -14.69
CA LYS A 595 0.09 3.46 -13.45
C LYS A 595 -1.15 3.74 -12.61
N GLU A 596 -2.19 4.30 -13.21
CA GLU A 596 -3.44 4.59 -12.48
C GLU A 596 -4.10 3.31 -11.96
N TRP A 597 -4.07 2.21 -12.72
CA TRP A 597 -4.62 0.93 -12.28
C TRP A 597 -3.80 0.29 -11.16
N ASN A 598 -2.47 0.30 -11.28
CA ASN A 598 -1.58 -0.19 -10.23
C ASN A 598 -1.86 0.52 -8.92
N ILE A 599 -1.97 1.86 -8.94
CA ILE A 599 -2.33 2.67 -7.78
C ILE A 599 -3.69 2.24 -7.20
N CYS A 600 -4.68 1.87 -8.03
CA CYS A 600 -5.98 1.39 -7.52
C CYS A 600 -5.89 0.00 -6.89
N MET A 601 -5.08 -0.90 -7.44
CA MET A 601 -5.04 -2.33 -7.07
C MET A 601 -4.07 -2.67 -5.93
N GLU A 602 -3.19 -1.73 -5.61
CA GLU A 602 -2.12 -1.92 -4.65
C GLU A 602 -2.66 -1.95 -3.20
N THR A 603 -3.71 -1.19 -2.93
CA THR A 603 -4.74 -1.52 -1.91
C THR A 603 -6.07 -1.39 -2.63
N PRO A 604 -6.73 -2.51 -3.01
CA PRO A 604 -7.91 -2.53 -3.87
C PRO A 604 -9.02 -1.62 -3.37
N ASP A 605 -9.00 -0.37 -3.82
CA ASP A 605 -10.08 0.56 -3.61
C ASP A 605 -10.96 0.51 -4.85
N PHE A 606 -12.06 -0.23 -4.72
CA PHE A 606 -12.98 -0.43 -5.84
C PHE A 606 -13.74 0.83 -6.21
N TYR A 607 -13.84 1.82 -5.32
CA TYR A 607 -14.42 3.11 -5.66
C TYR A 607 -13.52 3.82 -6.68
N ASP A 608 -12.22 3.87 -6.41
CA ASP A 608 -11.25 4.50 -7.30
C ASP A 608 -11.06 3.70 -8.60
N ALA A 609 -10.96 2.38 -8.54
CA ALA A 609 -10.90 1.54 -9.75
C ALA A 609 -12.07 1.81 -10.70
N ARG A 610 -13.30 1.85 -10.15
CA ARG A 610 -14.51 2.17 -10.90
C ARG A 610 -14.48 3.58 -11.50
N ARG A 611 -13.99 4.57 -10.75
CA ARG A 611 -13.87 5.95 -11.24
C ARG A 611 -12.87 6.06 -12.38
N THR A 612 -11.77 5.32 -12.32
CA THR A 612 -10.77 5.22 -13.41
C THR A 612 -11.40 4.63 -14.66
N ILE A 613 -12.15 3.53 -14.55
CA ILE A 613 -12.85 2.93 -15.71
C ILE A 613 -13.89 3.90 -16.30
N ARG A 614 -14.73 4.52 -15.45
CA ARG A 614 -15.69 5.55 -15.91
C ARG A 614 -14.99 6.70 -16.63
N ALA A 615 -13.81 7.12 -16.18
CA ALA A 615 -13.04 8.17 -16.83
C ALA A 615 -12.57 7.74 -18.24
N ARG A 616 -12.10 6.50 -18.42
CA ARG A 616 -11.74 5.97 -19.75
C ARG A 616 -12.96 5.81 -20.66
N MET A 617 -14.09 5.37 -20.13
CA MET A 617 -15.36 5.36 -20.87
C MET A 617 -15.77 6.79 -21.30
N LEU A 618 -15.60 7.80 -20.46
CA LEU A 618 -15.87 9.20 -20.82
C LEU A 618 -14.93 9.69 -21.93
N GLN A 619 -13.63 9.40 -21.85
CA GLN A 619 -12.67 9.74 -22.90
C GLN A 619 -13.05 9.08 -24.23
N PHE A 620 -13.45 7.81 -24.20
CA PHE A 620 -13.95 7.09 -25.37
C PHE A 620 -15.07 7.88 -26.06
N TRP A 621 -16.09 8.29 -25.30
CA TRP A 621 -17.19 9.10 -25.82
C TRP A 621 -16.73 10.44 -26.41
N ILE A 622 -15.85 11.17 -25.71
CA ILE A 622 -15.31 12.45 -26.18
C ILE A 622 -14.57 12.29 -27.51
N LEU A 623 -13.74 11.25 -27.64
CA LEU A 623 -12.93 10.99 -28.82
C LEU A 623 -13.75 10.45 -29.99
N ALA A 624 -14.76 9.62 -29.71
CA ALA A 624 -15.75 9.20 -30.70
C ALA A 624 -16.51 10.40 -31.28
N CYS A 625 -16.98 11.33 -30.43
CA CYS A 625 -17.62 12.58 -30.87
C CYS A 625 -16.71 13.49 -31.70
N LYS A 626 -15.38 13.33 -31.59
CA LYS A 626 -14.38 14.04 -32.41
C LYS A 626 -13.96 13.27 -33.67
N GLY A 627 -14.50 12.08 -33.90
CA GLY A 627 -14.12 11.22 -35.02
C GLY A 627 -12.71 10.62 -34.90
N LYS A 628 -12.09 10.65 -33.70
CA LYS A 628 -10.72 10.13 -33.46
C LYS A 628 -10.69 8.63 -33.14
N LEU A 629 -11.79 8.03 -32.72
CA LEU A 629 -11.91 6.60 -32.40
C LEU A 629 -13.04 5.95 -33.21
N ARG A 630 -12.78 4.75 -33.75
CA ARG A 630 -13.75 3.98 -34.55
C ARG A 630 -14.06 2.57 -33.99
N SER A 631 -13.22 2.02 -33.10
CA SER A 631 -13.37 0.66 -32.57
C SER A 631 -14.12 0.62 -31.24
N ILE A 632 -15.19 -0.18 -31.15
CA ILE A 632 -16.04 -0.31 -29.94
C ILE A 632 -15.54 -1.42 -28.99
N ARG A 633 -14.59 -2.27 -29.41
CA ARG A 633 -14.13 -3.42 -28.61
C ARG A 633 -13.64 -3.01 -27.23
N LYS A 634 -12.77 -2.00 -27.15
CA LYS A 634 -12.21 -1.50 -25.89
C LYS A 634 -13.27 -0.94 -24.94
N PHE A 635 -14.32 -0.31 -25.48
CA PHE A 635 -15.46 0.14 -24.67
C PHE A 635 -16.24 -1.04 -24.07
N ARG A 636 -16.37 -2.15 -24.79
CA ARG A 636 -17.02 -3.37 -24.26
C ARG A 636 -16.19 -3.98 -23.12
N GLU A 637 -14.87 -4.08 -23.28
CA GLU A 637 -13.95 -4.54 -22.23
C GLU A 637 -14.09 -3.68 -20.97
N LEU A 638 -14.01 -2.35 -21.09
CA LEU A 638 -14.24 -1.42 -19.97
C LEU A 638 -15.61 -1.60 -19.32
N LYS A 639 -16.66 -1.77 -20.13
CA LYS A 639 -18.03 -1.97 -19.62
C LYS A 639 -18.14 -3.28 -18.83
N MET A 640 -17.49 -4.36 -19.26
CA MET A 640 -17.51 -5.63 -18.53
C MET A 640 -16.82 -5.50 -17.17
N ILE A 641 -15.62 -4.91 -17.12
CA ILE A 641 -14.91 -4.66 -15.85
C ILE A 641 -15.77 -3.77 -14.93
N TYR A 642 -16.37 -2.72 -15.48
CA TYR A 642 -17.24 -1.83 -14.73
C TYR A 642 -18.45 -2.55 -14.13
N LEU A 643 -19.09 -3.44 -14.89
CA LEU A 643 -20.22 -4.24 -14.40
C LEU A 643 -19.78 -5.18 -13.28
N GLU A 644 -18.60 -5.79 -13.39
CA GLU A 644 -18.07 -6.67 -12.35
C GLU A 644 -17.80 -5.92 -11.05
N LEU A 645 -17.21 -4.72 -11.14
CA LEU A 645 -17.03 -3.84 -9.97
C LEU A 645 -18.36 -3.37 -9.35
N GLU A 646 -19.42 -3.18 -10.15
CA GLU A 646 -20.74 -2.88 -9.59
C GLU A 646 -21.40 -4.11 -8.94
N LYS A 647 -21.16 -5.33 -9.45
CA LYS A 647 -21.60 -6.57 -8.77
C LYS A 647 -20.92 -6.71 -7.42
N MET A 648 -19.59 -6.62 -7.36
CA MET A 648 -18.84 -6.69 -6.10
C MET A 648 -19.21 -5.61 -5.06
N ARG A 649 -19.80 -4.51 -5.52
CA ARG A 649 -20.35 -3.46 -4.66
C ARG A 649 -21.77 -3.79 -4.19
N ALA A 650 -22.55 -4.49 -5.00
CA ALA A 650 -23.93 -4.85 -4.73
C ALA A 650 -24.02 -6.11 -3.86
N ASP A 651 -23.27 -7.14 -4.24
CA ASP A 651 -22.89 -8.29 -3.43
C ASP A 651 -22.16 -7.78 -2.18
#